data_AF-A0A6I3A6M9-F1
#
_entry.id   AF-A0A6I3A6M9-F1
#
_cell.length_a   1.000
_cell.length_b   1.000
_cell.length_c   1.000
_cell.angle_alpha   90.00
_cell.angle_beta   90.00
_cell.angle_gamma   90.00
#
_symmetry.space_group_name_H-M   'P 1'
#
loop_
_entity.id
_entity.type
_entity.pdbx_description
1 polymer ?
#
loop_
_entity_poly.entity_id
_entity_poly.type
_entity_poly.pdbx_seq_one_letter_code
_entity_poly.pdbx_strand_id
1 'polypeptide(L)'
;RVVMVRNGQAYPDTVVGTDSHTTMVNGLGVLGWGVGGIEAEAAMLGQPVSMLIPRVVGFKLFGELPAGATATDLVLTITEMLRAHGVVGKFVEFYGQGVGAVPLANRATIGNMSPEFGSTCAIFPIDDETTTYLRLTGRPEQQIALVEAYAKAQGLWHDAAHEPVYSEYLELDLSTIVPSIAGPKRPQDRVILAQSKDKFAQALETYTSDPARTISVNYADQTFDLRSGAVVIASITSCTNTSNPSVMLGAALLAKKAVEAGLTSKPWVKTTLAPGSKVVTDYYERSGLQPYMNKLGFDLVGYGCVTCIGNSGPLPEPISAAINEADLAAVSVLSGNRNFEGRINPDVKMNYLASPPLVVAYALAGTMDFDFETEPLGQREDGSDVFLRDIWPSPSEIEATIAQAIGADMYRDRYADVFAGDNRWQSLQTPQGGVFEWDADSTYVRKPPYFDNMPRTPQPVTDITSARVLAKLGDSVTTDHISPAGSIKADSPAGKYLAARGVDGKDFNSYGSRRGNHEVMIRGTFANIRLKNLLLDGVEGGFTVDFLQADKPQTTIYEASEKYQANNIPLVILAGKEYGSGSSRDWAAKGTALLGVKVVIAESYERIHRSNLIGMGVLPLQFPVGQTAESLGLTGEESFTVKGVTVLNDGVTPKTVDVEAVKENGDVTAFSAPVRIDTPGEADYYRHGGIMQFVLRSLLEA
;
A
#
# COMPACT_ATOMS: atom_id res chain seq x y z
N ARG A 1 -9.18 7.23 -20.52
CA ARG A 1 -10.05 7.43 -21.70
C ARG A 1 -11.43 7.88 -21.24
N VAL A 2 -11.87 7.40 -20.08
CA VAL A 2 -13.19 7.67 -19.46
C VAL A 2 -14.31 6.98 -20.24
N VAL A 3 -14.37 7.19 -21.55
CA VAL A 3 -15.21 6.42 -22.48
C VAL A 3 -14.32 5.90 -23.61
N MET A 4 -14.49 4.63 -23.96
CA MET A 4 -13.78 3.95 -25.04
C MET A 4 -14.72 3.67 -26.20
N VAL A 5 -14.14 3.50 -27.40
CA VAL A 5 -14.86 3.01 -28.58
C VAL A 5 -14.17 1.75 -29.09
N ARG A 6 -14.92 0.66 -29.25
CA ARG A 6 -14.45 -0.60 -29.85
C ARG A 6 -15.52 -1.11 -30.81
N ASN A 7 -15.13 -1.45 -32.03
CA ASN A 7 -16.03 -1.97 -33.06
C ASN A 7 -17.29 -1.08 -33.26
N GLY A 8 -17.13 0.24 -33.21
CA GLY A 8 -18.22 1.21 -33.39
C GLY A 8 -19.14 1.38 -32.18
N GLN A 9 -18.87 0.73 -31.04
CA GLN A 9 -19.66 0.87 -29.82
C GLN A 9 -18.88 1.66 -28.76
N ALA A 10 -19.54 2.64 -28.15
CA ALA A 10 -19.01 3.37 -27.00
C ALA A 10 -19.36 2.65 -25.69
N TYR A 11 -18.42 2.58 -24.75
CA TYR A 11 -18.60 1.98 -23.43
C TYR A 11 -17.66 2.63 -22.40
N PRO A 12 -17.92 2.52 -21.08
CA PRO A 12 -17.08 3.15 -20.07
C PRO A 12 -15.67 2.54 -20.07
N ASP A 13 -14.67 3.36 -19.81
CA ASP A 13 -13.33 2.88 -19.46
C ASP A 13 -13.41 2.17 -18.09
N THR A 14 -12.78 1.01 -17.98
CA THR A 14 -12.68 0.24 -16.73
C THR A 14 -11.33 -0.45 -16.67
N VAL A 15 -10.75 -0.59 -15.49
CA VAL A 15 -9.39 -1.15 -15.36
C VAL A 15 -9.17 -1.92 -14.06
N VAL A 16 -8.53 -3.07 -14.14
CA VAL A 16 -7.85 -3.68 -12.99
C VAL A 16 -6.35 -3.47 -13.14
N GLY A 17 -5.66 -3.24 -12.03
CA GLY A 17 -4.22 -3.01 -12.04
C GLY A 17 -3.51 -3.83 -10.99
N THR A 18 -2.26 -4.21 -11.27
CA THR A 18 -1.38 -4.95 -10.35
C THR A 18 -0.79 -4.05 -9.26
N ASP A 19 -1.60 -3.13 -8.77
CA ASP A 19 -1.30 -2.17 -7.71
C ASP A 19 -2.59 -1.83 -6.96
N SER A 20 -2.54 -1.82 -5.62
CA SER A 20 -3.72 -1.57 -4.78
C SER A 20 -4.35 -0.21 -5.05
N HIS A 21 -3.55 0.80 -5.38
CA HIS A 21 -3.95 2.19 -5.56
C HIS A 21 -4.44 2.50 -6.98
N THR A 22 -4.66 1.47 -7.82
CA THR A 22 -5.37 1.61 -9.11
C THR A 22 -6.72 2.33 -8.96
N THR A 23 -7.34 2.21 -7.79
CA THR A 23 -8.57 2.93 -7.39
C THR A 23 -8.44 4.46 -7.46
N MET A 24 -7.24 5.02 -7.53
CA MET A 24 -7.02 6.44 -7.81
C MET A 24 -7.76 6.93 -9.06
N VAL A 25 -7.90 6.08 -10.08
CA VAL A 25 -8.61 6.40 -11.32
C VAL A 25 -10.11 6.62 -11.11
N ASN A 26 -10.67 6.15 -9.99
CA ASN A 26 -12.09 6.29 -9.67
C ASN A 26 -12.50 7.76 -9.42
N GLY A 27 -11.55 8.64 -9.10
CA GLY A 27 -11.80 10.09 -9.04
C GLY A 27 -12.12 10.72 -10.39
N LEU A 28 -11.84 10.03 -11.50
CA LEU A 28 -12.14 10.42 -12.88
C LEU A 28 -13.42 9.77 -13.43
N GLY A 29 -14.19 9.07 -12.58
CA GLY A 29 -15.37 8.31 -13.02
C GLY A 29 -15.04 7.02 -13.79
N VAL A 30 -13.82 6.52 -13.67
CA VAL A 30 -13.40 5.24 -14.25
C VAL A 30 -13.47 4.17 -13.16
N LEU A 31 -14.28 3.14 -13.36
CA LEU A 31 -14.35 2.02 -12.42
C LEU A 31 -13.08 1.16 -12.53
N GLY A 32 -12.34 1.04 -11.43
CA GLY A 32 -11.13 0.25 -11.41
C GLY A 32 -10.53 0.05 -10.03
N TRP A 33 -9.80 -1.04 -9.85
CA TRP A 33 -9.27 -1.44 -8.55
C TRP A 33 -8.02 -2.32 -8.64
N GLY A 34 -7.37 -2.50 -7.50
CA GLY A 34 -6.19 -3.34 -7.38
C GLY A 34 -6.49 -4.83 -7.30
N VAL A 35 -5.76 -5.61 -8.08
CA VAL A 35 -5.78 -7.09 -8.12
C VAL A 35 -4.36 -7.65 -8.01
N GLY A 36 -4.23 -8.95 -7.72
CA GLY A 36 -2.95 -9.64 -7.79
C GLY A 36 -2.43 -9.78 -9.23
N GLY A 37 -1.13 -10.05 -9.39
CA GLY A 37 -0.51 -10.28 -10.70
C GLY A 37 -1.18 -11.42 -11.47
N ILE A 38 -1.38 -12.55 -10.82
CA ILE A 38 -2.06 -13.73 -11.39
C ILE A 38 -3.51 -13.46 -11.85
N GLU A 39 -4.24 -12.58 -11.18
CA GLU A 39 -5.61 -12.20 -11.57
C GLU A 39 -5.60 -11.24 -12.76
N ALA A 40 -4.65 -10.29 -12.79
CA ALA A 40 -4.43 -9.44 -13.95
C ALA A 40 -3.97 -10.23 -15.18
N GLU A 41 -3.07 -11.20 -15.01
CA GLU A 41 -2.62 -12.12 -16.06
C GLU A 41 -3.79 -12.92 -16.64
N ALA A 42 -4.66 -13.47 -15.79
CA ALA A 42 -5.88 -14.15 -16.24
C ALA A 42 -6.80 -13.21 -17.04
N ALA A 43 -7.00 -11.97 -16.58
CA ALA A 43 -7.80 -10.97 -17.28
C ALA A 43 -7.21 -10.60 -18.65
N MET A 44 -5.88 -10.46 -18.74
CA MET A 44 -5.18 -10.24 -20.01
C MET A 44 -5.35 -11.41 -20.99
N LEU A 45 -5.50 -12.64 -20.47
CA LEU A 45 -5.76 -13.85 -21.25
C LEU A 45 -7.25 -14.07 -21.54
N GLY A 46 -8.10 -13.07 -21.27
CA GLY A 46 -9.52 -13.08 -21.63
C GLY A 46 -10.46 -13.68 -20.58
N GLN A 47 -9.95 -14.06 -19.40
CA GLN A 47 -10.84 -14.47 -18.30
C GLN A 47 -11.56 -13.27 -17.68
N PRO A 48 -12.87 -13.34 -17.46
CA PRO A 48 -13.58 -12.35 -16.67
C PRO A 48 -13.06 -12.32 -15.22
N VAL A 49 -13.05 -11.13 -14.61
CA VAL A 49 -12.83 -11.00 -13.17
C VAL A 49 -14.04 -11.56 -12.43
N SER A 50 -13.83 -12.50 -11.51
CA SER A 50 -14.88 -13.10 -10.70
C SER A 50 -15.02 -12.36 -9.38
N MET A 51 -16.21 -11.83 -9.09
CA MET A 51 -16.49 -11.16 -7.83
C MET A 51 -17.96 -11.34 -7.42
N LEU A 52 -18.22 -11.26 -6.11
CA LEU A 52 -19.58 -11.10 -5.61
C LEU A 52 -20.14 -9.74 -6.05
N ILE A 53 -21.45 -9.68 -6.31
CA ILE A 53 -22.13 -8.39 -6.52
C ILE A 53 -21.97 -7.58 -5.22
N PRO A 54 -21.27 -6.44 -5.25
CA PRO A 54 -20.92 -5.71 -4.04
C PRO A 54 -22.11 -4.90 -3.53
N ARG A 55 -22.20 -4.74 -2.20
CA ARG A 55 -23.01 -3.66 -1.63
C ARG A 55 -22.37 -2.32 -1.94
N VAL A 56 -23.18 -1.28 -2.10
CA VAL A 56 -22.70 0.08 -2.39
C VAL A 56 -23.06 1.01 -1.23
N VAL A 57 -22.05 1.66 -0.67
CA VAL A 57 -22.20 2.72 0.34
C VAL A 57 -22.26 4.06 -0.38
N GLY A 58 -23.39 4.74 -0.29
CA GLY A 58 -23.53 6.11 -0.77
C GLY A 58 -22.90 7.08 0.21
N PHE A 59 -21.90 7.84 -0.23
CA PHE A 59 -21.19 8.81 0.59
C PHE A 59 -21.52 10.24 0.13
N LYS A 60 -22.41 10.90 0.86
CA LYS A 60 -22.90 12.24 0.51
C LYS A 60 -21.89 13.30 0.92
N LEU A 61 -21.53 14.16 -0.01
CA LEU A 61 -20.76 15.37 0.27
C LEU A 61 -21.67 16.60 0.16
N PHE A 62 -21.58 17.49 1.13
CA PHE A 62 -22.26 18.78 1.12
C PHE A 62 -21.41 19.85 1.82
N GLY A 63 -21.78 21.12 1.68
CA GLY A 63 -20.94 22.24 2.14
C GLY A 63 -19.73 22.45 1.23
N GLU A 64 -18.76 23.26 1.71
CA GLU A 64 -17.54 23.60 0.99
C GLU A 64 -16.32 23.46 1.91
N LEU A 65 -15.16 23.14 1.33
CA LEU A 65 -13.92 23.00 2.09
C LEU A 65 -13.47 24.37 2.64
N PRO A 66 -13.11 24.48 3.93
CA PRO A 66 -12.58 25.70 4.50
C PRO A 66 -11.27 26.13 3.85
N ALA A 67 -11.02 27.44 3.84
CA ALA A 67 -9.72 27.97 3.42
C ALA A 67 -8.60 27.37 4.28
N GLY A 68 -7.55 26.87 3.62
CA GLY A 68 -6.41 26.21 4.28
C GLY A 68 -6.57 24.71 4.49
N ALA A 69 -7.78 24.14 4.34
CA ALA A 69 -7.96 22.69 4.28
C ALA A 69 -7.41 22.13 2.95
N THR A 70 -6.77 20.98 3.03
CA THR A 70 -6.14 20.32 1.87
C THR A 70 -6.89 19.05 1.46
N ALA A 71 -6.58 18.55 0.27
CA ALA A 71 -7.05 17.24 -0.19
C ALA A 71 -6.66 16.11 0.79
N THR A 72 -5.50 16.24 1.42
CA THR A 72 -5.01 15.27 2.40
C THR A 72 -5.88 15.27 3.66
N ASP A 73 -6.29 16.43 4.15
CA ASP A 73 -7.17 16.53 5.34
C ASP A 73 -8.53 15.89 5.09
N LEU A 74 -9.09 16.12 3.90
CA LEU A 74 -10.35 15.52 3.47
C LEU A 74 -10.25 13.99 3.40
N VAL A 75 -9.23 13.46 2.72
CA VAL A 75 -9.10 11.99 2.58
C VAL A 75 -8.81 11.29 3.90
N LEU A 76 -8.04 11.91 4.81
CA LEU A 76 -7.78 11.32 6.13
C LEU A 76 -9.07 11.25 6.96
N THR A 77 -9.90 12.29 6.90
CA THR A 77 -11.23 12.30 7.56
C THR A 77 -12.14 11.21 6.97
N ILE A 78 -12.21 11.10 5.65
CA ILE A 78 -12.99 10.04 4.97
C ILE A 78 -12.46 8.65 5.32
N THR A 79 -11.13 8.48 5.42
CA THR A 79 -10.49 7.20 5.76
C THR A 79 -10.89 6.74 7.16
N GLU A 80 -10.86 7.65 8.15
CA GLU A 80 -11.32 7.40 9.52
C GLU A 80 -12.80 6.96 9.54
N MET A 81 -13.68 7.72 8.88
CA MET A 81 -15.13 7.43 8.83
C MET A 81 -15.43 6.09 8.17
N LEU A 82 -14.83 5.80 7.01
CA LEU A 82 -15.09 4.58 6.25
C LEU A 82 -14.53 3.33 6.94
N ARG A 83 -13.40 3.44 7.66
CA ARG A 83 -12.91 2.35 8.51
C ARG A 83 -13.84 2.09 9.68
N ALA A 84 -14.32 3.13 10.36
CA ALA A 84 -15.28 2.98 11.44
C ALA A 84 -16.59 2.32 10.98
N HIS A 85 -17.04 2.64 9.75
CA HIS A 85 -18.24 2.07 9.15
C HIS A 85 -18.09 0.62 8.66
N GLY A 86 -16.88 0.23 8.25
CA GLY A 86 -16.60 -1.12 7.76
C GLY A 86 -17.06 -1.34 6.31
N VAL A 87 -16.20 -0.97 5.36
CA VAL A 87 -16.49 -1.06 3.90
C VAL A 87 -15.71 -2.14 3.15
N VAL A 88 -15.12 -3.10 3.87
CA VAL A 88 -14.41 -4.23 3.25
C VAL A 88 -15.34 -5.02 2.34
N GLY A 89 -14.94 -5.21 1.07
CA GLY A 89 -15.72 -5.92 0.06
C GLY A 89 -16.92 -5.13 -0.52
N LYS A 90 -17.08 -3.85 -0.13
CA LYS A 90 -18.12 -2.95 -0.64
C LYS A 90 -17.54 -1.97 -1.66
N PHE A 91 -18.42 -1.35 -2.44
CA PHE A 91 -18.12 -0.14 -3.21
C PHE A 91 -18.51 1.08 -2.38
N VAL A 92 -17.79 2.18 -2.57
CA VAL A 92 -18.18 3.50 -2.08
C VAL A 92 -18.44 4.38 -3.30
N GLU A 93 -19.57 5.07 -3.34
CA GLU A 93 -19.93 6.00 -4.41
C GLU A 93 -20.24 7.37 -3.81
N PHE A 94 -19.56 8.40 -4.30
CA PHE A 94 -19.74 9.77 -3.82
C PHE A 94 -20.87 10.47 -4.56
N TYR A 95 -21.74 11.17 -3.82
CA TYR A 95 -22.87 11.90 -4.40
C TYR A 95 -23.18 13.18 -3.59
N GLY A 96 -24.18 13.95 -4.02
CA GLY A 96 -24.61 15.18 -3.36
C GLY A 96 -24.00 16.46 -3.94
N GLN A 97 -24.45 17.61 -3.41
CA GLN A 97 -24.09 18.93 -3.91
C GLN A 97 -22.59 19.23 -3.79
N GLY A 98 -21.93 18.74 -2.74
CA GLY A 98 -20.51 18.98 -2.49
C GLY A 98 -19.59 18.34 -3.53
N VAL A 99 -20.04 17.31 -4.26
CA VAL A 99 -19.20 16.63 -5.29
C VAL A 99 -18.70 17.60 -6.35
N GLY A 100 -19.59 18.47 -6.86
CA GLY A 100 -19.25 19.45 -7.89
C GLY A 100 -18.24 20.51 -7.42
N ALA A 101 -18.14 20.73 -6.10
CA ALA A 101 -17.19 21.68 -5.50
C ALA A 101 -15.81 21.06 -5.21
N VAL A 102 -15.66 19.74 -5.32
CA VAL A 102 -14.39 19.05 -5.06
C VAL A 102 -13.59 18.93 -6.36
N PRO A 103 -12.40 19.56 -6.49
CA PRO A 103 -11.58 19.47 -7.68
C PRO A 103 -11.16 18.03 -7.99
N LEU A 104 -10.97 17.72 -9.28
CA LEU A 104 -10.70 16.35 -9.70
C LEU A 104 -9.44 15.73 -9.06
N ALA A 105 -8.39 16.52 -8.84
CA ALA A 105 -7.20 16.03 -8.16
C ALA A 105 -7.48 15.59 -6.71
N ASN A 106 -8.41 16.25 -6.01
CA ASN A 106 -8.84 15.84 -4.67
C ASN A 106 -9.66 14.55 -4.73
N ARG A 107 -10.52 14.39 -5.74
CA ARG A 107 -11.27 13.13 -5.98
C ARG A 107 -10.31 11.96 -6.20
N ALA A 108 -9.25 12.17 -6.98
CA ALA A 108 -8.22 11.17 -7.20
C ALA A 108 -7.44 10.83 -5.92
N THR A 109 -7.13 11.82 -5.07
CA THR A 109 -6.54 11.60 -3.73
C THR A 109 -7.45 10.72 -2.86
N ILE A 110 -8.77 10.93 -2.90
CA ILE A 110 -9.75 10.12 -2.16
C ILE A 110 -9.84 8.69 -2.74
N GLY A 111 -10.01 8.56 -4.05
CA GLY A 111 -10.06 7.26 -4.73
C GLY A 111 -8.78 6.44 -4.49
N ASN A 112 -7.62 7.10 -4.44
CA ASN A 112 -6.33 6.47 -4.17
C ASN A 112 -6.37 5.69 -2.85
N MET A 113 -6.86 6.28 -1.76
CA MET A 113 -6.85 5.67 -0.43
C MET A 113 -7.92 4.58 -0.20
N SER A 114 -8.65 4.16 -1.25
CA SER A 114 -9.64 3.07 -1.16
C SER A 114 -9.15 1.81 -0.43
N PRO A 115 -7.93 1.29 -0.69
CA PRO A 115 -7.41 0.13 0.03
C PRO A 115 -7.14 0.43 1.52
N GLU A 116 -6.83 1.68 1.86
CA GLU A 116 -6.54 2.08 3.22
C GLU A 116 -7.79 2.20 4.09
N PHE A 117 -8.98 2.44 3.51
CA PHE A 117 -10.26 2.28 4.21
C PHE A 117 -11.01 0.96 3.90
N GLY A 118 -10.46 0.12 3.02
CA GLY A 118 -10.87 -1.27 2.81
C GLY A 118 -11.89 -1.49 1.69
N SER A 119 -12.40 -0.42 1.06
CA SER A 119 -13.34 -0.57 -0.05
C SER A 119 -12.67 -1.18 -1.28
N THR A 120 -13.47 -1.81 -2.15
CA THR A 120 -12.96 -2.28 -3.45
C THR A 120 -12.68 -1.11 -4.38
N CYS A 121 -13.52 -0.09 -4.35
CA CYS A 121 -13.34 1.17 -5.05
C CYS A 121 -14.08 2.30 -4.32
N ALA A 122 -13.66 3.54 -4.55
CA ALA A 122 -14.35 4.73 -4.09
C ALA A 122 -14.49 5.71 -5.27
N ILE A 123 -15.66 5.72 -5.90
CA ILE A 123 -15.89 6.32 -7.22
C ILE A 123 -16.66 7.63 -7.15
N PHE A 124 -16.21 8.59 -7.95
CA PHE A 124 -16.91 9.85 -8.20
C PHE A 124 -17.59 9.78 -9.58
N PRO A 125 -18.81 10.32 -9.72
CA PRO A 125 -19.50 10.37 -11.01
C PRO A 125 -18.77 11.31 -12.00
N ILE A 126 -19.07 11.13 -13.29
CA ILE A 126 -18.56 12.00 -14.36
C ILE A 126 -19.35 13.32 -14.33
N ASP A 127 -18.66 14.45 -14.45
CA ASP A 127 -19.27 15.79 -14.40
C ASP A 127 -18.43 16.86 -15.13
N ASP A 128 -18.77 18.13 -14.92
CA ASP A 128 -18.05 19.27 -15.51
C ASP A 128 -16.57 19.30 -15.10
N GLU A 129 -16.24 19.06 -13.83
CA GLU A 129 -14.85 18.96 -13.35
C GLU A 129 -14.06 17.86 -14.07
N THR A 130 -14.73 16.75 -14.39
CA THR A 130 -14.16 15.68 -15.20
C THR A 130 -13.76 16.20 -16.59
N THR A 131 -14.65 16.90 -17.28
CA THR A 131 -14.35 17.45 -18.62
C THR A 131 -13.30 18.56 -18.58
N THR A 132 -13.32 19.41 -17.54
CA THR A 132 -12.32 20.45 -17.30
C THR A 132 -10.94 19.84 -17.13
N TYR A 133 -10.80 18.76 -16.35
CA TYR A 133 -9.55 18.05 -16.19
C TYR A 133 -9.07 17.38 -17.48
N LEU A 134 -9.97 16.77 -18.27
CA LEU A 134 -9.60 16.18 -19.56
C LEU A 134 -9.07 17.24 -20.52
N ARG A 135 -9.68 18.44 -20.52
CA ARG A 135 -9.21 19.58 -21.32
C ARG A 135 -7.85 20.10 -20.84
N LEU A 136 -7.68 20.28 -19.53
CA LEU A 136 -6.41 20.68 -18.91
C LEU A 136 -5.28 19.70 -19.24
N THR A 137 -5.56 18.40 -19.26
CA THR A 137 -4.59 17.34 -19.58
C THR A 137 -4.41 17.09 -21.09
N GLY A 138 -4.93 18.00 -21.92
CA GLY A 138 -4.69 18.01 -23.36
C GLY A 138 -5.42 16.91 -24.14
N ARG A 139 -6.54 16.38 -23.63
CA ARG A 139 -7.36 15.44 -24.40
C ARG A 139 -8.04 16.14 -25.59
N PRO A 140 -8.21 15.47 -26.74
CA PRO A 140 -8.90 16.05 -27.88
C PRO A 140 -10.35 16.40 -27.57
N GLU A 141 -10.86 17.52 -28.08
CA GLU A 141 -12.24 17.96 -27.83
C GLU A 141 -13.28 16.92 -28.27
N GLN A 142 -13.00 16.15 -29.34
CA GLN A 142 -13.84 15.04 -29.77
C GLN A 142 -13.99 13.96 -28.68
N GLN A 143 -12.91 13.65 -27.96
CA GLN A 143 -12.96 12.69 -26.85
C GLN A 143 -13.77 13.25 -25.68
N ILE A 144 -13.63 14.56 -25.39
CA ILE A 144 -14.37 15.22 -24.31
C ILE A 144 -15.87 15.23 -24.62
N ALA A 145 -16.25 15.60 -25.85
CA ALA A 145 -17.63 15.57 -26.31
C ALA A 145 -18.23 14.15 -26.28
N LEU A 146 -17.45 13.12 -26.62
CA LEU A 146 -17.89 11.73 -26.49
C LEU A 146 -18.16 11.36 -25.03
N VAL A 147 -17.26 11.73 -24.11
CA VAL A 147 -17.40 11.44 -22.68
C VAL A 147 -18.68 12.08 -22.13
N GLU A 148 -18.89 13.36 -22.40
CA GLU A 148 -20.08 14.08 -21.94
C GLU A 148 -21.37 13.49 -22.52
N ALA A 149 -21.43 13.31 -23.84
CA ALA A 149 -22.63 12.81 -24.52
C ALA A 149 -22.99 11.39 -24.05
N TYR A 150 -21.98 10.51 -23.93
CA TYR A 150 -22.18 9.15 -23.46
C TYR A 150 -22.63 9.12 -22.00
N ALA A 151 -21.95 9.85 -21.11
CA ALA A 151 -22.27 9.85 -19.68
C ALA A 151 -23.70 10.38 -19.42
N LYS A 152 -24.11 11.45 -20.10
CA LYS A 152 -25.49 11.98 -20.03
C LYS A 152 -26.52 10.97 -20.56
N ALA A 153 -26.25 10.33 -21.70
CA ALA A 153 -27.16 9.35 -22.28
C ALA A 153 -27.34 8.08 -21.43
N GLN A 154 -26.31 7.69 -20.68
CA GLN A 154 -26.32 6.48 -19.83
C GLN A 154 -26.71 6.75 -18.36
N GLY A 155 -26.99 8.01 -17.99
CA GLY A 155 -27.27 8.38 -16.60
C GLY A 155 -26.05 8.28 -15.68
N LEU A 156 -24.83 8.37 -16.23
CA LEU A 156 -23.56 8.38 -15.48
C LEU A 156 -23.05 9.80 -15.17
N TRP A 157 -23.73 10.81 -15.71
CA TRP A 157 -23.42 12.21 -15.44
C TRP A 157 -23.99 12.62 -14.07
N HIS A 158 -23.20 13.31 -13.26
CA HIS A 158 -23.60 13.72 -11.91
C HIS A 158 -24.83 14.63 -11.94
N ASP A 159 -25.83 14.26 -11.14
CA ASP A 159 -27.01 15.08 -10.86
C ASP A 159 -27.12 15.25 -9.34
N ALA A 160 -26.80 16.44 -8.85
CA ALA A 160 -26.83 16.75 -7.41
C ALA A 160 -28.25 16.71 -6.82
N ALA A 161 -29.30 16.80 -7.63
CA ALA A 161 -30.69 16.69 -7.19
C ALA A 161 -31.18 15.24 -7.13
N HIS A 162 -30.44 14.31 -7.75
CA HIS A 162 -30.76 12.89 -7.74
C HIS A 162 -29.99 12.17 -6.63
N GLU A 163 -30.71 11.45 -5.78
CA GLU A 163 -30.14 10.54 -4.78
C GLU A 163 -30.33 9.09 -5.25
N PRO A 164 -29.26 8.38 -5.66
CA PRO A 164 -29.36 6.98 -6.03
C PRO A 164 -29.72 6.09 -4.85
N VAL A 165 -30.24 4.89 -5.14
CA VAL A 165 -30.60 3.91 -4.11
C VAL A 165 -29.36 3.11 -3.72
N TYR A 166 -28.80 3.41 -2.56
CA TYR A 166 -27.64 2.71 -2.00
C TYR A 166 -28.02 1.65 -0.99
N SER A 167 -27.07 0.73 -0.72
CA SER A 167 -27.23 -0.30 0.30
C SER A 167 -27.09 0.25 1.72
N GLU A 168 -26.31 1.32 1.88
CA GLU A 168 -25.92 1.99 3.13
C GLU A 168 -25.60 3.46 2.81
N TYR A 169 -25.72 4.36 3.78
CA TYR A 169 -25.54 5.79 3.59
C TYR A 169 -24.61 6.38 4.65
N LEU A 170 -23.73 7.28 4.23
CA LEU A 170 -22.90 8.15 5.06
C LEU A 170 -22.94 9.57 4.49
N GLU A 171 -22.73 10.57 5.34
CA GLU A 171 -22.71 11.97 4.92
C GLU A 171 -21.55 12.72 5.58
N LEU A 172 -20.98 13.69 4.88
CA LEU A 172 -19.90 14.55 5.36
C LEU A 172 -20.12 16.00 4.93
N ASP A 173 -20.17 16.88 5.92
CA ASP A 173 -20.11 18.33 5.73
C ASP A 173 -18.65 18.75 5.51
N LEU A 174 -18.33 19.19 4.30
CA LEU A 174 -16.98 19.64 3.94
C LEU A 174 -16.50 20.83 4.79
N SER A 175 -17.40 21.64 5.37
CA SER A 175 -17.04 22.78 6.21
C SER A 175 -16.44 22.38 7.56
N THR A 176 -16.58 21.11 7.95
CA THR A 176 -16.04 20.56 9.20
C THR A 176 -14.59 20.08 9.08
N ILE A 177 -14.02 20.09 7.87
CA ILE A 177 -12.66 19.61 7.63
C ILE A 177 -11.64 20.56 8.27
N VAL A 178 -10.74 19.97 9.06
CA VAL A 178 -9.64 20.67 9.72
C VAL A 178 -8.30 20.06 9.33
N PRO A 179 -7.20 20.84 9.34
CA PRO A 179 -5.86 20.32 9.11
C PRO A 179 -5.54 19.11 9.99
N SER A 180 -5.00 18.05 9.40
CA SER A 180 -4.73 16.78 10.08
C SER A 180 -3.54 16.03 9.48
N ILE A 181 -3.00 15.13 10.28
CA ILE A 181 -2.01 14.13 9.91
C ILE A 181 -2.57 12.74 10.27
N ALA A 182 -1.90 11.66 9.86
CA ALA A 182 -2.25 10.32 10.33
C ALA A 182 -1.02 9.49 10.73
N GLY A 183 -1.05 8.85 11.88
CA GLY A 183 0.07 8.08 12.42
C GLY A 183 -0.03 7.79 13.91
N PRO A 184 0.99 7.14 14.50
CA PRO A 184 2.29 6.81 13.89
C PRO A 184 2.36 5.48 13.12
N LYS A 185 1.28 4.68 13.11
CA LYS A 185 1.29 3.28 12.64
C LYS A 185 0.28 2.95 11.54
N ARG A 186 -0.88 3.61 11.49
CA ARG A 186 -1.92 3.26 10.52
C ARG A 186 -2.49 4.51 9.80
N PRO A 187 -2.96 4.38 8.55
CA PRO A 187 -3.50 5.51 7.80
C PRO A 187 -4.79 6.09 8.37
N GLN A 188 -5.57 5.27 9.06
CA GLN A 188 -6.81 5.68 9.73
C GLN A 188 -6.59 6.29 11.12
N ASP A 189 -5.36 6.30 11.64
CA ASP A 189 -5.03 6.92 12.93
C ASP A 189 -4.90 8.43 12.75
N ARG A 190 -6.02 9.09 12.41
CA ARG A 190 -6.08 10.54 12.16
C ARG A 190 -5.81 11.32 13.45
N VAL A 191 -5.01 12.37 13.32
CA VAL A 191 -4.67 13.31 14.38
C VAL A 191 -4.91 14.72 13.85
N ILE A 192 -5.76 15.48 14.53
CA ILE A 192 -5.97 16.90 14.23
C ILE A 192 -4.66 17.65 14.50
N LEU A 193 -4.23 18.52 13.58
CA LEU A 193 -2.91 19.16 13.63
C LEU A 193 -2.68 19.95 14.93
N ALA A 194 -3.69 20.67 15.41
CA ALA A 194 -3.65 21.41 16.68
C ALA A 194 -3.46 20.51 17.92
N GLN A 195 -3.71 19.21 17.80
CA GLN A 195 -3.51 18.22 18.88
C GLN A 195 -2.29 17.33 18.62
N SER A 196 -1.51 17.61 17.58
CA SER A 196 -0.45 16.71 17.10
C SER A 196 0.66 16.50 18.13
N LYS A 197 1.10 17.56 18.83
CA LYS A 197 2.10 17.49 19.90
C LYS A 197 1.67 16.59 21.06
N ASP A 198 0.46 16.80 21.60
CA ASP A 198 -0.07 16.03 22.73
C ASP A 198 -0.30 14.56 22.36
N LYS A 199 -0.85 14.31 21.17
CA LYS A 199 -1.06 12.95 20.66
C LYS A 199 0.26 12.25 20.37
N PHE A 200 1.25 12.97 19.88
CA PHE A 200 2.60 12.44 19.72
C PHE A 200 3.21 12.05 21.07
N ALA A 201 3.13 12.91 22.10
CA ALA A 201 3.65 12.62 23.43
C ALA A 201 3.01 11.36 24.03
N GLN A 202 1.69 11.21 23.92
CA GLN A 202 0.97 10.00 24.35
C GLN A 202 1.42 8.75 23.58
N ALA A 203 1.59 8.85 22.26
CA ALA A 203 2.05 7.74 21.46
C ALA A 203 3.47 7.32 21.85
N LEU A 204 4.36 8.29 22.11
CA LEU A 204 5.78 8.08 22.38
C LEU A 204 6.04 7.16 23.58
N GLU A 205 5.20 7.22 24.62
CA GLU A 205 5.27 6.35 25.81
C GLU A 205 5.23 4.85 25.46
N THR A 206 4.65 4.49 24.32
CA THR A 206 4.58 3.09 23.85
C THR A 206 5.78 2.64 23.02
N TYR A 207 6.72 3.55 22.70
CA TYR A 207 7.87 3.30 21.83
C TYR A 207 9.22 3.44 22.51
N THR A 208 9.28 4.09 23.68
CA THR A 208 10.50 4.23 24.47
C THR A 208 10.14 4.34 25.94
N SER A 209 10.96 3.70 26.79
CA SER A 209 10.89 3.88 28.25
C SER A 209 11.57 5.17 28.72
N ASP A 210 12.32 5.84 27.85
CA ASP A 210 13.01 7.10 28.13
C ASP A 210 12.74 8.14 27.02
N PRO A 211 11.59 8.85 27.09
CA PRO A 211 11.23 9.89 26.12
C PRO A 211 12.18 11.09 26.11
N ALA A 212 12.87 11.35 27.23
CA ALA A 212 13.74 12.51 27.40
C ALA A 212 15.18 12.26 26.92
N ARG A 213 15.51 11.01 26.55
CA ARG A 213 16.85 10.64 26.09
C ARG A 213 17.29 11.49 24.90
N THR A 214 18.47 12.10 25.04
CA THR A 214 19.14 12.83 23.98
C THR A 214 20.51 12.24 23.68
N ILE A 215 21.00 12.49 22.47
CA ILE A 215 22.35 12.13 22.03
C ILE A 215 22.91 13.22 21.12
N SER A 216 24.15 13.63 21.38
CA SER A 216 24.80 14.69 20.60
C SER A 216 25.39 14.11 19.32
N VAL A 217 25.15 14.78 18.19
CA VAL A 217 25.58 14.33 16.86
C VAL A 217 26.34 15.44 16.16
N ASN A 218 27.46 15.08 15.54
CA ASN A 218 28.23 15.94 14.66
C ASN A 218 27.95 15.57 13.21
N TYR A 219 27.29 16.46 12.46
CA TYR A 219 26.95 16.24 11.06
C TYR A 219 26.82 17.56 10.31
N ALA A 220 27.32 17.61 9.07
CA ALA A 220 27.30 18.81 8.22
C ALA A 220 27.87 20.07 8.90
N ASP A 221 29.04 19.92 9.54
CA ASP A 221 29.76 20.97 10.28
C ASP A 221 28.97 21.61 11.43
N GLN A 222 27.93 20.92 11.92
CA GLN A 222 27.08 21.35 13.02
C GLN A 222 27.03 20.27 14.11
N THR A 223 26.93 20.72 15.36
CA THR A 223 26.66 19.87 16.51
C THR A 223 25.25 20.16 17.01
N PHE A 224 24.44 19.13 17.15
CA PHE A 224 23.07 19.22 17.65
C PHE A 224 22.69 17.97 18.42
N ASP A 225 21.67 18.08 19.27
CA ASP A 225 21.16 16.96 20.03
C ASP A 225 19.93 16.35 19.33
N LEU A 226 19.98 15.04 19.08
CA LEU A 226 18.82 14.27 18.66
C LEU A 226 18.10 13.71 19.87
N ARG A 227 16.77 13.62 19.76
CA ARG A 227 15.89 13.03 20.76
C ARG A 227 14.77 12.24 20.08
N SER A 228 14.07 11.42 20.85
CA SER A 228 12.85 10.76 20.37
C SER A 228 11.84 11.79 19.86
N GLY A 229 11.22 11.54 18.71
CA GLY A 229 10.37 12.51 18.01
C GLY A 229 11.08 13.35 16.94
N ALA A 230 12.41 13.28 16.83
CA ALA A 230 13.12 13.92 15.73
C ALA A 230 12.61 13.42 14.37
N VAL A 231 12.21 14.36 13.51
CA VAL A 231 11.86 14.08 12.12
C VAL A 231 13.16 13.90 11.35
N VAL A 232 13.48 12.67 10.97
CA VAL A 232 14.72 12.33 10.26
C VAL A 232 14.51 12.11 8.77
N ILE A 233 13.25 11.95 8.35
CA ILE A 233 12.83 11.89 6.94
C ILE A 233 11.62 12.80 6.75
N ALA A 234 11.70 13.70 5.78
CA ALA A 234 10.58 14.50 5.31
C ALA A 234 10.45 14.36 3.78
N SER A 235 9.43 13.65 3.31
CA SER A 235 9.35 13.24 1.89
C SER A 235 8.07 13.70 1.20
N ILE A 236 8.23 14.56 0.19
CA ILE A 236 7.17 14.83 -0.78
C ILE A 236 7.20 13.72 -1.83
N THR A 237 6.25 12.81 -1.77
CA THR A 237 6.26 11.53 -2.51
C THR A 237 4.83 11.07 -2.80
N SER A 238 4.68 9.89 -3.40
CA SER A 238 3.42 9.22 -3.71
C SER A 238 2.58 9.86 -4.81
N CYS A 239 1.95 9.00 -5.63
CA CYS A 239 0.92 9.43 -6.55
C CYS A 239 -0.28 10.07 -5.84
N THR A 240 -0.55 9.75 -4.57
CA THR A 240 -1.68 10.28 -3.77
C THR A 240 -1.75 11.81 -3.78
N ASN A 241 -0.61 12.48 -3.60
CA ASN A 241 -0.53 13.92 -3.47
C ASN A 241 0.27 14.58 -4.61
N THR A 242 1.26 13.90 -5.20
CA THR A 242 2.07 14.52 -6.27
C THR A 242 1.32 14.67 -7.60
N SER A 243 0.16 14.04 -7.75
CA SER A 243 -0.75 14.30 -8.87
C SER A 243 -1.63 15.53 -8.67
N ASN A 244 -1.59 16.16 -7.50
CA ASN A 244 -2.47 17.26 -7.12
C ASN A 244 -1.69 18.58 -7.09
N PRO A 245 -1.86 19.44 -8.12
CA PRO A 245 -1.10 20.68 -8.20
C PRO A 245 -1.38 21.65 -7.06
N SER A 246 -2.56 21.62 -6.44
CA SER A 246 -2.92 22.53 -5.34
C SER A 246 -1.98 22.33 -4.14
N VAL A 247 -1.82 21.08 -3.69
CA VAL A 247 -0.93 20.80 -2.56
C VAL A 247 0.55 20.88 -2.93
N MET A 248 0.91 20.58 -4.18
CA MET A 248 2.30 20.69 -4.65
C MET A 248 2.74 22.16 -4.74
N LEU A 249 1.99 23.01 -5.43
CA LEU A 249 2.28 24.45 -5.48
C LEU A 249 2.10 25.10 -4.10
N GLY A 250 1.17 24.64 -3.28
CA GLY A 250 1.08 25.04 -1.87
C GLY A 250 2.38 24.77 -1.10
N ALA A 251 2.99 23.59 -1.26
CA ALA A 251 4.26 23.26 -0.61
C ALA A 251 5.40 24.16 -1.12
N ALA A 252 5.43 24.43 -2.42
CA ALA A 252 6.47 25.25 -3.04
C ALA A 252 6.34 26.74 -2.70
N LEU A 253 5.11 27.25 -2.56
CA LEU A 253 4.84 28.61 -2.07
C LEU A 253 5.18 28.75 -0.59
N LEU A 254 4.87 27.74 0.24
CA LEU A 254 5.31 27.70 1.64
C LEU A 254 6.83 27.71 1.74
N ALA A 255 7.52 26.90 0.93
CA ALA A 255 8.97 26.88 0.86
C ALA A 255 9.55 28.26 0.45
N LYS A 256 8.94 28.92 -0.54
CA LYS A 256 9.31 30.30 -0.93
C LYS A 256 9.21 31.27 0.24
N LYS A 257 8.04 31.30 0.92
CA LYS A 257 7.81 32.20 2.07
C LYS A 257 8.75 31.87 3.24
N ALA A 258 9.03 30.60 3.50
CA ALA A 258 9.97 30.17 4.54
C ALA A 258 11.41 30.64 4.26
N VAL A 259 11.89 30.42 3.03
CA VAL A 259 13.24 30.87 2.61
C VAL A 259 13.35 32.40 2.62
N GLU A 260 12.33 33.11 2.16
CA GLU A 260 12.29 34.59 2.20
C GLU A 260 12.21 35.12 3.64
N ALA A 261 11.76 34.29 4.59
CA ALA A 261 11.78 34.57 6.01
C ALA A 261 13.10 34.15 6.72
N GLY A 262 14.08 33.63 5.98
CA GLY A 262 15.38 33.20 6.54
C GLY A 262 15.39 31.80 7.14
N LEU A 263 14.33 31.00 6.94
CA LEU A 263 14.24 29.64 7.49
C LEU A 263 14.94 28.60 6.59
N THR A 264 15.49 27.58 7.22
CA THR A 264 16.06 26.38 6.57
C THR A 264 15.56 25.11 7.25
N SER A 265 15.51 23.99 6.52
CA SER A 265 15.25 22.68 7.13
C SER A 265 16.34 22.31 8.14
N LYS A 266 15.99 21.54 9.17
CA LYS A 266 16.98 21.10 10.17
C LYS A 266 17.99 20.14 9.55
N PRO A 267 19.28 20.20 9.95
CA PRO A 267 20.37 19.49 9.26
C PRO A 267 20.28 17.96 9.32
N TRP A 268 19.57 17.40 10.31
CA TRP A 268 19.35 15.95 10.43
C TRP A 268 18.19 15.43 9.57
N VAL A 269 17.38 16.31 8.98
CA VAL A 269 16.19 15.91 8.21
C VAL A 269 16.62 15.56 6.79
N LYS A 270 16.44 14.29 6.40
CA LYS A 270 16.57 13.88 5.00
C LYS A 270 15.32 14.30 4.22
N THR A 271 15.41 15.43 3.54
CA THR A 271 14.35 15.95 2.65
C THR A 271 14.43 15.33 1.27
N THR A 272 13.28 15.07 0.64
CA THR A 272 13.23 14.49 -0.73
C THR A 272 11.97 14.93 -1.49
N LEU A 273 12.11 15.19 -2.79
CA LEU A 273 11.00 15.40 -3.72
C LEU A 273 10.99 14.29 -4.79
N ALA A 274 9.93 13.48 -4.79
CA ALA A 274 9.73 12.37 -5.72
C ALA A 274 8.36 12.47 -6.43
N PRO A 275 8.25 13.27 -7.51
CA PRO A 275 6.99 13.48 -8.20
C PRO A 275 6.53 12.24 -8.99
N GLY A 276 5.21 12.08 -9.13
CA GLY A 276 4.62 11.02 -9.97
C GLY A 276 4.75 11.25 -11.48
N SER A 277 5.11 12.46 -11.93
CA SER A 277 5.34 12.77 -13.35
C SER A 277 6.28 13.95 -13.55
N LYS A 278 6.84 14.07 -14.76
CA LYS A 278 7.68 15.22 -15.17
C LYS A 278 6.92 16.55 -15.21
N VAL A 279 5.59 16.52 -15.39
CA VAL A 279 4.76 17.73 -15.41
C VAL A 279 4.86 18.52 -14.11
N VAL A 280 5.10 17.83 -12.98
CA VAL A 280 5.29 18.48 -11.68
C VAL A 280 6.50 19.41 -11.67
N THR A 281 7.61 18.92 -12.20
CA THR A 281 8.83 19.72 -12.29
C THR A 281 8.66 20.86 -13.29
N ASP A 282 7.93 20.65 -14.40
CA ASP A 282 7.65 21.70 -15.39
C ASP A 282 6.91 22.89 -14.77
N TYR A 283 5.88 22.65 -13.97
CA TYR A 283 5.15 23.75 -13.36
C TYR A 283 5.93 24.41 -12.22
N TYR A 284 6.80 23.69 -11.49
CA TYR A 284 7.71 24.30 -10.51
C TYR A 284 8.78 25.17 -11.15
N GLU A 285 9.30 24.76 -12.31
CA GLU A 285 10.26 25.55 -13.09
C GLU A 285 9.57 26.78 -13.69
N ARG A 286 8.41 26.61 -14.33
CA ARG A 286 7.63 27.72 -14.93
C ARG A 286 7.14 28.72 -13.90
N SER A 287 6.80 28.29 -12.69
CA SER A 287 6.42 29.19 -11.59
C SER A 287 7.62 29.82 -10.87
N GLY A 288 8.85 29.40 -11.18
CA GLY A 288 10.06 29.86 -10.49
C GLY A 288 10.19 29.38 -9.04
N LEU A 289 9.48 28.32 -8.65
CA LEU A 289 9.44 27.84 -7.26
C LEU A 289 10.45 26.72 -6.95
N GLN A 290 10.95 26.02 -7.97
CA GLN A 290 11.95 24.95 -7.79
C GLN A 290 13.19 25.38 -6.96
N PRO A 291 13.81 26.56 -7.17
CA PRO A 291 14.98 26.97 -6.39
C PRO A 291 14.72 27.05 -4.88
N TYR A 292 13.50 27.38 -4.46
CA TYR A 292 13.13 27.48 -3.05
C TYR A 292 12.97 26.10 -2.42
N MET A 293 12.44 25.13 -3.17
CA MET A 293 12.39 23.73 -2.75
C MET A 293 13.81 23.18 -2.53
N ASN A 294 14.73 23.42 -3.47
CA ASN A 294 16.11 22.97 -3.38
C ASN A 294 16.85 23.60 -2.19
N LYS A 295 16.60 24.89 -1.87
CA LYS A 295 17.17 25.55 -0.69
C LYS A 295 16.76 24.91 0.64
N LEU A 296 15.60 24.25 0.69
CA LEU A 296 15.15 23.44 1.83
C LEU A 296 15.54 21.95 1.70
N GLY A 297 16.36 21.59 0.70
CA GLY A 297 16.83 20.23 0.43
C GLY A 297 15.79 19.32 -0.22
N PHE A 298 14.63 19.84 -0.63
CA PHE A 298 13.63 19.07 -1.39
C PHE A 298 14.03 18.97 -2.87
N ASP A 299 15.22 18.43 -3.12
CA ASP A 299 15.73 18.16 -4.46
C ASP A 299 14.96 17.02 -5.12
N LEU A 300 14.83 17.10 -6.46
CA LEU A 300 14.27 16.02 -7.27
C LEU A 300 15.17 14.79 -7.18
N VAL A 301 14.70 13.74 -6.50
CA VAL A 301 15.44 12.47 -6.36
C VAL A 301 15.04 11.42 -7.40
N GLY A 302 13.92 11.62 -8.09
CA GLY A 302 13.45 10.76 -9.16
C GLY A 302 11.95 10.81 -9.38
N TYR A 303 11.50 10.23 -10.50
CA TYR A 303 10.09 10.10 -10.84
C TYR A 303 9.63 8.66 -10.56
N GLY A 304 8.95 8.44 -9.44
CA GLY A 304 8.52 7.11 -9.01
C GLY A 304 8.11 7.04 -7.54
N CYS A 305 7.84 5.84 -7.04
CA CYS A 305 7.30 5.65 -5.69
C CYS A 305 8.26 6.06 -4.56
N VAL A 306 9.57 5.80 -4.71
CA VAL A 306 10.63 6.16 -3.73
C VAL A 306 10.20 5.88 -2.28
N THR A 307 10.15 6.89 -1.40
CA THR A 307 9.83 6.75 0.02
C THR A 307 8.45 6.14 0.28
N CYS A 308 7.46 6.38 -0.60
CA CYS A 308 6.09 5.85 -0.44
C CYS A 308 6.03 4.31 -0.36
N ILE A 309 6.97 3.63 -1.03
CA ILE A 309 7.08 2.16 -1.03
C ILE A 309 8.21 1.64 -0.12
N GLY A 310 8.83 2.53 0.66
CA GLY A 310 9.95 2.17 1.54
C GLY A 310 11.34 2.28 0.89
N ASN A 311 11.43 2.70 -0.37
CA ASN A 311 12.71 2.98 -1.04
C ASN A 311 13.22 4.37 -0.62
N SER A 312 13.36 4.59 0.69
CA SER A 312 13.81 5.83 1.30
C SER A 312 15.34 6.00 1.26
N GLY A 313 16.09 4.91 1.02
CA GLY A 313 17.55 4.88 1.08
C GLY A 313 18.10 5.05 2.51
N PRO A 314 19.42 4.91 2.72
CA PRO A 314 20.00 5.05 4.05
C PRO A 314 19.89 6.49 4.57
N LEU A 315 19.80 6.65 5.89
CA LEU A 315 20.07 7.92 6.55
C LEU A 315 21.60 8.19 6.54
N PRO A 316 22.03 9.46 6.72
CA PRO A 316 23.45 9.74 6.96
C PRO A 316 23.95 8.93 8.16
N GLU A 317 25.15 8.34 8.04
CA GLU A 317 25.67 7.38 9.01
C GLU A 317 25.71 7.92 10.46
N PRO A 318 26.15 9.18 10.73
CA PRO A 318 26.14 9.71 12.09
C PRO A 318 24.72 9.81 12.69
N ILE A 319 23.71 10.05 11.85
CA ILE A 319 22.30 10.13 12.28
C ILE A 319 21.77 8.73 12.57
N SER A 320 22.02 7.77 11.67
CA SER A 320 21.62 6.38 11.85
C SER A 320 22.27 5.76 13.09
N ALA A 321 23.58 5.94 13.27
CA ALA A 321 24.32 5.46 14.44
C ALA A 321 23.74 6.03 15.73
N ALA A 322 23.49 7.34 15.79
CA ALA A 322 22.94 8.00 16.97
C ALA A 322 21.52 7.49 17.32
N ILE A 323 20.65 7.30 16.34
CA ILE A 323 19.31 6.73 16.54
C ILE A 323 19.40 5.34 17.16
N ASN A 324 20.27 4.49 16.62
CA ASN A 324 20.42 3.11 17.08
C ASN A 324 21.10 3.02 18.45
N GLU A 325 22.15 3.81 18.72
CA GLU A 325 22.86 3.84 20.01
C GLU A 325 21.96 4.32 21.14
N ALA A 326 21.16 5.36 20.87
CA ALA A 326 20.24 5.91 21.85
C ALA A 326 18.84 5.25 21.85
N ASP A 327 18.61 4.27 20.97
CA ASP A 327 17.32 3.60 20.74
C ASP A 327 16.14 4.58 20.52
N LEU A 328 16.41 5.70 19.84
CA LEU A 328 15.44 6.79 19.70
C LEU A 328 14.21 6.35 18.90
N ALA A 329 13.04 6.86 19.29
CA ALA A 329 11.84 6.78 18.46
C ALA A 329 11.87 7.87 17.37
N ALA A 330 12.74 7.68 16.37
CA ALA A 330 12.86 8.57 15.23
C ALA A 330 11.62 8.51 14.32
N VAL A 331 11.34 9.64 13.65
CA VAL A 331 10.10 9.86 12.91
C VAL A 331 10.33 10.11 11.42
N SER A 332 9.44 9.58 10.57
CA SER A 332 9.26 10.08 9.20
C SER A 332 7.94 10.82 9.03
N VAL A 333 7.95 11.89 8.23
CA VAL A 333 6.75 12.58 7.76
C VAL A 333 6.74 12.52 6.23
N LEU A 334 5.68 11.99 5.64
CA LEU A 334 5.60 11.81 4.20
C LEU A 334 4.20 12.10 3.65
N SER A 335 4.13 12.55 2.40
CA SER A 335 2.86 12.73 1.67
C SER A 335 2.37 11.44 0.99
N GLY A 336 2.65 10.31 1.64
CA GLY A 336 2.23 8.98 1.21
C GLY A 336 0.78 8.65 1.60
N ASN A 337 0.44 7.38 1.44
CA ASN A 337 -0.83 6.80 1.86
C ASN A 337 -0.67 5.69 2.91
N ARG A 338 0.56 5.25 3.22
CA ARG A 338 0.84 4.17 4.18
C ARG A 338 2.00 4.52 5.09
N ASN A 339 1.81 4.25 6.37
CA ASN A 339 2.70 4.56 7.48
C ASN A 339 2.90 3.37 8.44
N PHE A 340 2.68 2.14 7.96
CA PHE A 340 2.91 0.92 8.73
C PHE A 340 4.35 0.82 9.25
N GLU A 341 4.50 0.25 10.44
CA GLU A 341 5.80 0.04 11.07
C GLU A 341 6.75 -0.80 10.18
N GLY A 342 8.02 -0.40 10.12
CA GLY A 342 9.04 -1.09 9.30
C GLY A 342 8.90 -0.89 7.78
N ARG A 343 7.90 -0.12 7.31
CA ARG A 343 7.68 0.11 5.87
C ARG A 343 8.60 1.18 5.29
N ILE A 344 8.77 2.30 5.98
CA ILE A 344 9.38 3.51 5.38
C ILE A 344 10.91 3.44 5.39
N ASN A 345 11.50 3.18 6.54
CA ASN A 345 12.94 3.10 6.73
C ASN A 345 13.24 2.23 7.97
N PRO A 346 14.31 1.42 7.99
CA PRO A 346 14.67 0.59 9.14
C PRO A 346 14.98 1.37 10.42
N ASP A 347 15.50 2.60 10.32
CA ASP A 347 15.85 3.44 11.48
C ASP A 347 14.63 4.19 12.06
N VAL A 348 13.46 4.09 11.43
CA VAL A 348 12.27 4.86 11.80
C VAL A 348 11.22 3.96 12.46
N LYS A 349 10.83 4.31 13.70
CA LYS A 349 9.80 3.58 14.47
C LYS A 349 8.39 4.16 14.27
N MET A 350 8.28 5.45 13.94
CA MET A 350 7.01 6.19 13.86
C MET A 350 6.90 6.92 12.51
N ASN A 351 5.76 6.80 11.82
CA ASN A 351 5.57 7.39 10.50
C ASN A 351 4.25 8.18 10.45
N TYR A 352 4.29 9.39 9.92
CA TYR A 352 3.12 10.26 9.79
C TYR A 352 2.83 10.62 8.33
N LEU A 353 1.58 10.44 7.93
CA LEU A 353 1.05 10.92 6.66
C LEU A 353 0.63 12.38 6.82
N ALA A 354 1.06 13.25 5.92
CA ALA A 354 0.74 14.67 5.96
C ALA A 354 0.65 15.26 4.54
N SER A 355 -0.03 16.38 4.38
CA SER A 355 -0.04 17.10 3.09
C SER A 355 1.38 17.57 2.72
N PRO A 356 1.73 17.70 1.43
CA PRO A 356 3.03 18.23 1.01
C PRO A 356 3.45 19.54 1.71
N PRO A 357 2.58 20.54 1.94
CA PRO A 357 2.94 21.73 2.73
C PRO A 357 3.32 21.40 4.19
N LEU A 358 2.60 20.48 4.84
CA LEU A 358 2.93 20.04 6.19
C LEU A 358 4.23 19.23 6.24
N VAL A 359 4.56 18.47 5.20
CA VAL A 359 5.89 17.82 5.09
C VAL A 359 7.01 18.85 5.13
N VAL A 360 6.85 19.98 4.43
CA VAL A 360 7.81 21.10 4.50
C VAL A 360 7.82 21.71 5.90
N ALA A 361 6.67 21.96 6.50
CA ALA A 361 6.56 22.51 7.85
C ALA A 361 7.28 21.66 8.91
N TYR A 362 7.09 20.33 8.88
CA TYR A 362 7.80 19.42 9.77
C TYR A 362 9.29 19.28 9.47
N ALA A 363 9.73 19.52 8.23
CA ALA A 363 11.17 19.60 7.91
C ALA A 363 11.83 20.86 8.50
N LEU A 364 11.08 21.97 8.58
CA LEU A 364 11.52 23.21 9.23
C LEU A 364 11.56 23.05 10.75
N ALA A 365 10.52 22.46 11.34
CA ALA A 365 10.47 22.18 12.78
C ALA A 365 11.52 21.13 13.21
N GLY A 366 11.67 20.06 12.42
CA GLY A 366 12.61 18.95 12.65
C GLY A 366 12.19 17.98 13.76
N THR A 367 10.99 18.10 14.31
CA THR A 367 10.45 17.26 15.38
C THR A 367 8.93 17.16 15.30
N MET A 368 8.36 16.04 15.76
CA MET A 368 6.91 15.89 16.00
C MET A 368 6.46 16.51 17.31
N ASP A 369 7.38 16.73 18.24
CA ASP A 369 7.15 17.47 19.49
C ASP A 369 7.15 18.97 19.21
N PHE A 370 6.15 19.45 18.46
CA PHE A 370 6.03 20.84 18.01
C PHE A 370 4.56 21.26 17.88
N ASP A 371 4.21 22.42 18.42
CA ASP A 371 2.89 23.05 18.26
C ASP A 371 2.98 24.25 17.29
N PHE A 372 2.41 24.08 16.09
CA PHE A 372 2.43 25.12 15.05
C PHE A 372 1.57 26.36 15.37
N GLU A 373 0.70 26.31 16.36
CA GLU A 373 -0.12 27.47 16.77
C GLU A 373 0.68 28.40 17.69
N THR A 374 1.44 27.82 18.61
CA THR A 374 2.08 28.54 19.72
C THR A 374 3.61 28.65 19.61
N GLU A 375 4.27 27.81 18.81
CA GLU A 375 5.73 27.79 18.69
C GLU A 375 6.20 28.37 17.34
N PRO A 376 7.21 29.24 17.32
CA PRO A 376 7.78 29.77 16.08
C PRO A 376 8.69 28.74 15.40
N LEU A 377 8.63 28.67 14.07
CA LEU A 377 9.51 27.84 13.24
C LEU A 377 10.96 28.33 13.24
N GLY A 378 11.15 29.62 13.52
CA GLY A 378 12.43 30.30 13.61
C GLY A 378 12.22 31.80 13.67
N GLN A 379 13.30 32.55 13.45
CA GLN A 379 13.29 34.01 13.48
C GLN A 379 13.81 34.57 12.16
N ARG A 380 13.27 35.72 11.76
CA ARG A 380 13.79 36.51 10.63
C ARG A 380 15.12 37.18 11.01
N GLU A 381 15.80 37.76 10.03
CA GLU A 381 17.02 38.55 10.26
C GLU A 381 16.83 39.72 11.25
N ASP A 382 15.61 40.26 11.35
CA ASP A 382 15.26 41.34 12.28
C ASP A 382 14.92 40.85 13.71
N GLY A 383 14.99 39.53 13.94
CA GLY A 383 14.66 38.90 15.23
C GLY A 383 13.18 38.62 15.46
N SER A 384 12.29 38.94 14.52
CA SER A 384 10.86 38.60 14.64
C SER A 384 10.60 37.11 14.43
N ASP A 385 9.74 36.57 15.28
CA ASP A 385 9.30 35.18 15.21
C ASP A 385 8.49 34.90 13.93
N VAL A 386 8.71 33.73 13.33
CA VAL A 386 7.99 33.25 12.15
C VAL A 386 7.16 32.03 12.53
N PHE A 387 5.84 32.17 12.51
CA PHE A 387 4.91 31.07 12.75
C PHE A 387 4.46 30.43 11.44
N LEU A 388 3.90 29.23 11.50
CA LEU A 388 3.37 28.55 10.31
C LEU A 388 2.33 29.41 9.58
N ARG A 389 1.45 30.09 10.33
CA ARG A 389 0.43 31.00 9.80
C ARG A 389 0.99 32.16 8.97
N ASP A 390 2.24 32.57 9.22
CA ASP A 390 2.87 33.71 8.51
C ASP A 390 3.38 33.30 7.12
N ILE A 391 3.62 32.00 6.92
CA ILE A 391 4.19 31.45 5.69
C ILE A 391 3.24 30.48 4.97
N TRP A 392 2.06 30.22 5.52
CA TRP A 392 1.05 29.38 4.88
C TRP A 392 0.45 30.11 3.66
N PRO A 393 0.46 29.48 2.48
CA PRO A 393 -0.12 30.10 1.28
C PRO A 393 -1.64 30.17 1.36
N SER A 394 -2.20 31.28 0.90
CA SER A 394 -3.65 31.43 0.76
C SER A 394 -4.19 30.64 -0.44
N PRO A 395 -5.47 30.24 -0.44
CA PRO A 395 -6.08 29.57 -1.60
C PRO A 395 -5.95 30.37 -2.91
N SER A 396 -6.13 31.69 -2.84
CA SER A 396 -6.02 32.58 -4.01
C SER A 396 -4.59 32.65 -4.59
N GLU A 397 -3.56 32.61 -3.74
CA GLU A 397 -2.16 32.52 -4.21
C GLU A 397 -1.90 31.20 -4.94
N ILE A 398 -2.44 30.09 -4.42
CA ILE A 398 -2.30 28.76 -5.05
C ILE A 398 -3.01 28.73 -6.40
N GLU A 399 -4.27 29.16 -6.46
CA GLU A 399 -5.07 29.19 -7.68
C GLU A 399 -4.46 30.08 -8.76
N ALA A 400 -3.99 31.28 -8.39
CA ALA A 400 -3.30 32.17 -9.32
C ALA A 400 -2.02 31.53 -9.88
N THR A 401 -1.26 30.83 -9.03
CA THR A 401 -0.04 30.13 -9.46
C THR A 401 -0.38 28.95 -10.39
N ILE A 402 -1.43 28.17 -10.10
CA ILE A 402 -1.91 27.10 -10.98
C ILE A 402 -2.27 27.66 -12.36
N ALA A 403 -3.08 28.72 -12.40
CA ALA A 403 -3.52 29.34 -13.65
C ALA A 403 -2.36 29.89 -14.49
N GLN A 404 -1.30 30.38 -13.85
CA GLN A 404 -0.11 30.88 -14.53
C GLN A 404 0.83 29.76 -15.01
N ALA A 405 0.98 28.72 -14.20
CA ALA A 405 2.06 27.75 -14.34
C ALA A 405 1.65 26.42 -14.97
N ILE A 406 0.36 26.13 -15.15
CA ILE A 406 -0.10 24.83 -15.68
C ILE A 406 -0.91 25.03 -16.95
N GLY A 407 -0.55 24.29 -18.00
CA GLY A 407 -1.21 24.35 -19.30
C GLY A 407 -1.26 23.00 -20.02
N ALA A 408 -2.20 22.86 -20.94
CA ALA A 408 -2.42 21.64 -21.71
C ALA A 408 -1.28 21.31 -22.69
N ASP A 409 -0.48 22.30 -23.08
CA ASP A 409 0.80 22.15 -23.77
C ASP A 409 1.76 21.25 -22.98
N MET A 410 1.93 21.45 -21.67
CA MET A 410 2.84 20.65 -20.85
C MET A 410 2.52 19.16 -20.90
N TYR A 411 1.24 18.82 -20.76
CA TYR A 411 0.80 17.44 -20.83
C TYR A 411 1.01 16.85 -22.22
N ARG A 412 0.70 17.59 -23.29
CA ARG A 412 0.93 17.11 -24.66
C ARG A 412 2.41 16.87 -24.92
N ASP A 413 3.26 17.82 -24.56
CA ASP A 413 4.70 17.77 -24.83
C ASP A 413 5.38 16.66 -24.02
N ARG A 414 5.06 16.53 -22.72
CA ARG A 414 5.65 15.48 -21.87
C ARG A 414 5.19 14.07 -22.22
N TYR A 415 3.94 13.91 -22.66
CA TYR A 415 3.38 12.59 -22.97
C TYR A 415 3.48 12.19 -24.44
N ALA A 416 3.93 13.06 -25.35
CA ALA A 416 4.13 12.75 -26.77
C ALA A 416 5.10 11.57 -26.96
N ASP A 417 6.24 11.59 -26.26
CA ASP A 417 7.32 10.58 -26.38
C ASP A 417 7.62 9.86 -25.06
N VAL A 418 6.61 9.69 -24.19
CA VAL A 418 6.81 9.11 -22.83
C VAL A 418 7.45 7.72 -22.85
N PHE A 419 7.27 6.95 -23.93
CA PHE A 419 7.83 5.60 -24.09
C PHE A 419 9.20 5.57 -24.79
N ALA A 420 9.69 6.69 -25.31
CA ALA A 420 10.97 6.74 -26.01
C ALA A 420 12.15 6.43 -25.08
N GLY A 421 12.02 6.76 -23.79
CA GLY A 421 13.08 6.58 -22.79
C GLY A 421 14.32 7.45 -23.05
N ASP A 422 15.36 7.27 -22.24
CA ASP A 422 16.67 7.91 -22.45
C ASP A 422 17.65 6.98 -23.20
N ASN A 423 18.88 7.43 -23.43
CA ASN A 423 19.92 6.64 -24.09
C ASN A 423 20.22 5.32 -23.36
N ARG A 424 20.00 5.24 -22.04
CA ARG A 424 20.20 4.00 -21.27
C ARG A 424 19.08 3.01 -21.58
N TRP A 425 17.83 3.47 -21.69
CA TRP A 425 16.70 2.65 -22.11
C TRP A 425 16.85 2.14 -23.55
N GLN A 426 17.17 3.04 -24.48
CA GLN A 426 17.28 2.71 -25.90
C GLN A 426 18.47 1.80 -26.24
N SER A 427 19.51 1.80 -25.40
CA SER A 427 20.70 0.96 -25.61
C SER A 427 20.58 -0.45 -25.01
N LEU A 428 19.48 -0.77 -24.32
CA LEU A 428 19.23 -2.13 -23.83
C LEU A 428 19.10 -3.11 -25.00
N GLN A 429 19.97 -4.12 -25.02
CA GLN A 429 19.85 -5.22 -25.98
C GLN A 429 18.58 -6.01 -25.66
N THR A 430 17.67 -6.11 -26.63
CA THR A 430 16.42 -6.85 -26.50
C THR A 430 16.48 -8.10 -27.38
N PRO A 431 16.42 -9.31 -26.80
CA PRO A 431 16.42 -10.54 -27.59
C PRO A 431 15.17 -10.61 -28.49
N GLN A 432 15.30 -11.28 -29.64
CA GLN A 432 14.20 -11.50 -30.58
C GLN A 432 13.56 -12.87 -30.36
N GLY A 433 12.23 -12.96 -30.39
CA GLY A 433 11.50 -14.23 -30.27
C GLY A 433 10.24 -14.13 -29.41
N GLY A 434 9.46 -15.22 -29.36
CA GLY A 434 8.23 -15.32 -28.56
C GLY A 434 8.36 -16.13 -27.26
N VAL A 435 9.55 -16.69 -26.99
CA VAL A 435 9.83 -17.52 -25.80
C VAL A 435 11.00 -16.93 -25.05
N PHE A 436 10.86 -16.79 -23.74
CA PHE A 436 11.91 -16.25 -22.87
C PHE A 436 13.01 -17.30 -22.63
N GLU A 437 14.27 -16.93 -22.92
CA GLU A 437 15.44 -17.78 -22.66
C GLU A 437 15.87 -17.62 -21.19
N TRP A 438 15.74 -18.69 -20.41
CA TRP A 438 16.08 -18.67 -18.98
C TRP A 438 17.57 -18.83 -18.77
N ASP A 439 18.18 -17.86 -18.09
CA ASP A 439 19.55 -17.96 -17.57
C ASP A 439 19.54 -18.55 -16.15
N ALA A 440 20.24 -19.66 -15.94
CA ALA A 440 20.33 -20.36 -14.66
C ALA A 440 21.15 -19.60 -13.61
N ASP A 441 22.06 -18.73 -14.05
CA ASP A 441 22.93 -17.92 -13.19
C ASP A 441 22.26 -16.59 -12.80
N SER A 442 21.19 -16.20 -13.51
CA SER A 442 20.42 -15.00 -13.19
C SER A 442 19.93 -15.00 -11.75
N THR A 443 20.30 -13.95 -11.02
CA THR A 443 19.82 -13.70 -9.65
C THR A 443 18.56 -12.82 -9.62
N TYR A 444 18.05 -12.38 -10.79
CA TYR A 444 16.86 -11.53 -10.91
C TYR A 444 15.65 -12.21 -11.52
N VAL A 445 15.85 -13.07 -12.53
CA VAL A 445 14.76 -13.71 -13.29
C VAL A 445 15.02 -15.20 -13.39
N ARG A 446 14.14 -16.04 -12.81
CA ARG A 446 14.28 -17.50 -12.80
C ARG A 446 12.95 -18.19 -13.10
N LYS A 447 13.01 -19.30 -13.84
CA LYS A 447 11.82 -20.08 -14.21
C LYS A 447 11.13 -20.59 -12.93
N PRO A 448 9.90 -20.16 -12.63
CA PRO A 448 9.23 -20.59 -11.41
C PRO A 448 8.65 -22.01 -11.55
N PRO A 449 8.50 -22.76 -10.44
CA PRO A 449 8.10 -24.16 -10.47
C PRO A 449 6.57 -24.39 -10.58
N TYR A 450 5.77 -23.34 -10.79
CA TYR A 450 4.29 -23.39 -10.68
C TYR A 450 3.61 -24.41 -11.61
N PHE A 451 4.26 -24.74 -12.73
CA PHE A 451 3.73 -25.61 -13.78
C PHE A 451 4.54 -26.90 -13.94
N ASP A 452 5.53 -27.14 -13.07
CA ASP A 452 6.37 -28.32 -13.17
C ASP A 452 5.52 -29.58 -12.96
N ASN A 453 5.62 -30.52 -13.90
CA ASN A 453 4.85 -31.76 -13.92
C ASN A 453 3.31 -31.58 -13.84
N MET A 454 2.79 -30.41 -14.25
CA MET A 454 1.36 -30.14 -14.22
C MET A 454 0.59 -31.08 -15.18
N PRO A 455 -0.35 -31.91 -14.68
CA PRO A 455 -1.13 -32.80 -15.53
C PRO A 455 -2.17 -32.01 -16.33
N ARG A 456 -2.50 -32.55 -17.53
CA ARG A 456 -3.50 -31.95 -18.44
C ARG A 456 -4.88 -31.87 -17.77
N THR A 457 -5.29 -32.92 -17.06
CA THR A 457 -6.51 -32.92 -16.24
C THR A 457 -6.18 -32.56 -14.79
N PRO A 458 -7.02 -31.78 -14.09
CA PRO A 458 -6.80 -31.47 -12.69
C PRO A 458 -6.82 -32.75 -11.84
N GLN A 459 -5.98 -32.79 -10.82
CA GLN A 459 -6.06 -33.84 -9.79
C GLN A 459 -7.26 -33.57 -8.89
N PRO A 460 -7.95 -34.62 -8.38
CA PRO A 460 -9.03 -34.45 -7.43
C PRO A 460 -8.56 -33.70 -6.18
N VAL A 461 -9.40 -32.81 -5.67
CA VAL A 461 -9.21 -32.16 -4.37
C VAL A 461 -9.27 -33.22 -3.27
N THR A 462 -8.30 -33.21 -2.36
CA THR A 462 -8.25 -34.11 -1.21
C THR A 462 -8.42 -33.33 0.10
N ASP A 463 -8.88 -34.03 1.14
CA ASP A 463 -8.80 -33.50 2.51
C ASP A 463 -7.33 -33.32 2.94
N ILE A 464 -7.12 -32.47 3.92
CA ILE A 464 -5.78 -32.09 4.41
C ILE A 464 -5.60 -32.74 5.78
N THR A 465 -4.59 -33.60 5.92
CA THR A 465 -4.40 -34.41 7.13
C THR A 465 -3.08 -34.07 7.80
N SER A 466 -3.08 -34.00 9.14
CA SER A 466 -1.88 -33.86 9.97
C SER A 466 -0.98 -32.66 9.61
N ALA A 467 -1.58 -31.54 9.22
CA ALA A 467 -0.85 -30.31 8.94
C ALA A 467 -0.24 -29.69 10.20
N ARG A 468 0.96 -29.11 10.10
CA ARG A 468 1.63 -28.42 11.21
C ARG A 468 1.52 -26.92 11.09
N VAL A 469 1.44 -26.22 12.22
CA VAL A 469 1.39 -24.76 12.23
C VAL A 469 2.77 -24.21 11.91
N LEU A 470 2.88 -23.50 10.78
CA LEU A 470 4.11 -22.81 10.40
C LEU A 470 4.25 -21.47 11.13
N ALA A 471 3.14 -20.76 11.33
CA ALA A 471 3.08 -19.51 12.06
C ALA A 471 1.71 -19.30 12.70
N LYS A 472 1.70 -18.73 13.91
CA LYS A 472 0.51 -18.24 14.60
C LYS A 472 0.64 -16.74 14.75
N LEU A 473 -0.21 -15.98 14.09
CA LEU A 473 -0.07 -14.54 13.93
C LEU A 473 -1.25 -13.80 14.57
N GLY A 474 -1.01 -12.56 14.99
CA GLY A 474 -2.05 -11.70 15.55
C GLY A 474 -2.91 -11.00 14.49
N ASP A 475 -3.51 -9.89 14.90
CA ASP A 475 -4.31 -9.02 14.04
C ASP A 475 -3.45 -8.17 13.09
N SER A 476 -4.07 -7.69 12.00
CA SER A 476 -3.51 -6.68 11.09
C SER A 476 -2.18 -7.06 10.43
N VAL A 477 -1.95 -8.36 10.20
CA VAL A 477 -0.77 -8.84 9.46
C VAL A 477 -0.86 -8.38 8.00
N THR A 478 -0.14 -7.31 7.68
CA THR A 478 -0.09 -6.77 6.32
C THR A 478 0.66 -7.69 5.35
N THR A 479 0.43 -7.51 4.05
CA THR A 479 1.23 -8.14 2.98
C THR A 479 2.72 -7.72 2.98
N ASP A 480 3.08 -6.62 3.65
CA ASP A 480 4.49 -6.27 3.88
C ASP A 480 5.13 -7.17 4.94
N HIS A 481 4.36 -7.68 5.91
CA HIS A 481 4.85 -8.72 6.85
C HIS A 481 5.01 -10.08 6.15
N ILE A 482 4.04 -10.45 5.31
CA ILE A 482 4.00 -11.74 4.60
C ILE A 482 5.04 -11.80 3.47
N SER A 483 5.22 -10.72 2.71
CA SER A 483 6.16 -10.65 1.59
C SER A 483 6.78 -9.25 1.53
N PRO A 484 7.84 -8.97 2.32
CA PRO A 484 8.50 -7.66 2.34
C PRO A 484 8.99 -7.26 0.95
N ALA A 485 9.04 -5.95 0.69
CA ALA A 485 9.54 -5.39 -0.58
C ALA A 485 10.84 -4.60 -0.45
N GLY A 486 11.23 -4.26 0.79
CA GLY A 486 12.40 -3.43 1.10
C GLY A 486 13.72 -4.20 1.12
N SER A 487 14.68 -3.71 1.90
CA SER A 487 16.05 -4.23 1.98
C SER A 487 16.14 -5.69 2.42
N ILE A 488 17.14 -6.40 1.90
CA ILE A 488 17.46 -7.78 2.26
C ILE A 488 18.62 -7.77 3.27
N LYS A 489 18.40 -8.31 4.47
CA LYS A 489 19.46 -8.43 5.48
C LYS A 489 20.46 -9.52 5.09
N ALA A 490 21.75 -9.29 5.36
CA ALA A 490 22.81 -10.23 4.97
C ALA A 490 22.75 -11.59 5.68
N ASP A 491 22.30 -11.60 6.93
CA ASP A 491 22.13 -12.81 7.74
C ASP A 491 20.79 -13.54 7.48
N SER A 492 19.88 -12.94 6.72
CA SER A 492 18.61 -13.58 6.32
C SER A 492 18.83 -14.75 5.36
N PRO A 493 17.88 -15.71 5.24
CA PRO A 493 17.98 -16.79 4.26
C PRO A 493 18.22 -16.29 2.83
N ALA A 494 17.54 -15.22 2.42
CA ALA A 494 17.71 -14.61 1.10
C ALA A 494 19.09 -13.96 0.92
N GLY A 495 19.60 -13.28 1.94
CA GLY A 495 20.94 -12.68 1.93
C GLY A 495 22.04 -13.74 1.80
N LYS A 496 21.94 -14.82 2.58
CA LYS A 496 22.85 -15.98 2.49
C LYS A 496 22.81 -16.63 1.11
N TYR A 497 21.62 -16.78 0.52
CA TYR A 497 21.46 -17.32 -0.84
C TYR A 497 22.13 -16.43 -1.90
N LEU A 498 21.94 -15.10 -1.82
CA LEU A 498 22.56 -14.16 -2.76
C LEU A 498 24.08 -14.12 -2.61
N ALA A 499 24.59 -14.11 -1.38
CA ALA A 499 26.02 -14.16 -1.10
C ALA A 499 26.66 -15.46 -1.62
N ALA A 500 25.99 -16.60 -1.45
CA ALA A 500 26.44 -17.89 -2.00
C ALA A 500 26.49 -17.92 -3.54
N ARG A 501 25.77 -17.00 -4.21
CA ARG A 501 25.82 -16.77 -5.66
C ARG A 501 26.77 -15.64 -6.06
N GLY A 502 27.62 -15.16 -5.16
CA GLY A 502 28.62 -14.14 -5.44
C GLY A 502 28.06 -12.72 -5.59
N VAL A 503 26.86 -12.44 -5.06
CA VAL A 503 26.32 -11.08 -5.01
C VAL A 503 26.84 -10.38 -3.76
N ASP A 504 27.45 -9.20 -3.93
CA ASP A 504 27.88 -8.38 -2.80
C ASP A 504 26.69 -7.80 -2.03
N GLY A 505 26.85 -7.57 -0.72
CA GLY A 505 25.76 -7.08 0.14
C GLY A 505 25.14 -5.76 -0.31
N LYS A 506 25.93 -4.85 -0.87
CA LYS A 506 25.47 -3.57 -1.45
C LYS A 506 24.59 -3.78 -2.71
N ASP A 507 24.76 -4.91 -3.39
CA ASP A 507 24.10 -5.27 -4.65
C ASP A 507 22.95 -6.28 -4.44
N PHE A 508 22.63 -6.62 -3.19
CA PHE A 508 21.43 -7.40 -2.87
C PHE A 508 20.16 -6.75 -3.40
N ASN A 509 20.14 -5.41 -3.45
CA ASN A 509 18.97 -4.61 -3.84
C ASN A 509 17.81 -4.89 -2.87
N SER A 510 16.57 -4.75 -3.32
CA SER A 510 15.37 -4.98 -2.49
C SER A 510 14.65 -6.28 -2.86
N TYR A 511 13.86 -6.83 -1.94
CA TYR A 511 12.96 -7.95 -2.26
C TYR A 511 12.03 -7.63 -3.43
N GLY A 512 11.53 -6.39 -3.52
CA GLY A 512 10.69 -5.94 -4.64
C GLY A 512 11.38 -6.09 -6.00
N SER A 513 12.68 -5.77 -6.07
CA SER A 513 13.47 -5.95 -7.30
C SER A 513 13.73 -7.41 -7.66
N ARG A 514 13.63 -8.32 -6.69
CA ARG A 514 13.91 -9.75 -6.83
C ARG A 514 12.66 -10.60 -7.12
N ARG A 515 11.50 -9.97 -7.39
CA ARG A 515 10.22 -10.67 -7.65
C ARG A 515 10.23 -11.61 -8.85
N GLY A 516 11.17 -11.46 -9.79
CA GLY A 516 11.37 -12.41 -10.89
C GLY A 516 12.11 -13.69 -10.47
N ASN A 517 12.66 -13.75 -9.26
CA ASN A 517 13.44 -14.87 -8.75
C ASN A 517 12.74 -15.51 -7.55
N HIS A 518 12.04 -16.62 -7.81
CA HIS A 518 11.29 -17.32 -6.77
C HIS A 518 12.15 -17.81 -5.60
N GLU A 519 13.42 -18.18 -5.83
CA GLU A 519 14.33 -18.61 -4.77
C GLU A 519 14.54 -17.54 -3.70
N VAL A 520 14.70 -16.28 -4.13
CA VAL A 520 14.85 -15.14 -3.21
C VAL A 520 13.52 -14.85 -2.51
N MET A 521 12.41 -14.89 -3.25
CA MET A 521 11.11 -14.51 -2.73
C MET A 521 10.53 -15.53 -1.75
N ILE A 522 10.74 -16.84 -1.96
CA ILE A 522 10.35 -17.88 -1.00
C ILE A 522 11.10 -17.65 0.33
N ARG A 523 12.41 -17.41 0.25
CA ARG A 523 13.26 -17.08 1.42
C ARG A 523 12.88 -15.78 2.10
N GLY A 524 12.33 -14.83 1.34
CA GLY A 524 11.79 -13.58 1.85
C GLY A 524 10.39 -13.67 2.44
N THR A 525 9.68 -14.77 2.23
CA THR A 525 8.29 -14.91 2.69
C THR A 525 8.27 -15.05 4.21
N PHE A 526 7.46 -14.20 4.85
CA PHE A 526 7.43 -13.96 6.29
C PHE A 526 8.76 -13.48 6.89
N ALA A 527 9.71 -12.97 6.09
CA ALA A 527 11.02 -12.52 6.57
C ALA A 527 11.05 -11.06 7.07
N ASN A 528 9.88 -10.43 7.26
CA ASN A 528 9.81 -9.06 7.75
C ASN A 528 10.37 -8.96 9.18
N ILE A 529 11.22 -7.95 9.42
CA ILE A 529 11.92 -7.75 10.68
C ILE A 529 11.00 -7.43 11.87
N ARG A 530 9.76 -7.02 11.60
CA ARG A 530 8.72 -6.70 12.60
C ARG A 530 7.61 -7.74 12.69
N LEU A 531 7.71 -8.86 11.96
CA LEU A 531 6.73 -9.93 12.07
C LEU A 531 6.75 -10.48 13.51
N LYS A 532 5.57 -10.58 14.14
CA LYS A 532 5.39 -11.18 15.46
C LYS A 532 4.70 -12.51 15.32
N ASN A 533 5.46 -13.59 15.53
CA ASN A 533 4.94 -14.94 15.55
C ASN A 533 4.67 -15.36 17.00
N LEU A 534 3.40 -15.56 17.34
CA LEU A 534 2.91 -15.90 18.68
C LEU A 534 3.29 -17.31 19.15
N LEU A 535 4.03 -18.07 18.33
CA LEU A 535 4.71 -19.30 18.75
C LEU A 535 5.98 -19.02 19.56
N LEU A 536 6.50 -17.79 19.49
CA LEU A 536 7.72 -17.35 20.18
C LEU A 536 7.38 -16.21 21.14
N ASP A 537 8.10 -16.13 22.27
CA ASP A 537 7.89 -15.08 23.27
C ASP A 537 8.80 -13.87 23.00
N GLY A 538 8.20 -12.72 22.68
CA GLY A 538 8.90 -11.46 22.49
C GLY A 538 9.82 -11.37 21.26
N VAL A 539 9.80 -12.35 20.36
CA VAL A 539 10.67 -12.38 19.17
C VAL A 539 10.01 -11.67 17.98
N GLU A 540 10.69 -10.64 17.46
CA GLU A 540 10.35 -10.01 16.18
C GLU A 540 11.24 -10.55 15.05
N GLY A 541 10.65 -10.76 13.87
CA GLY A 541 11.36 -11.21 12.67
C GLY A 541 10.74 -12.46 12.04
N GLY A 542 11.37 -12.94 10.97
CA GLY A 542 10.92 -14.12 10.23
C GLY A 542 11.27 -15.45 10.87
N PHE A 543 10.89 -15.61 12.14
CA PHE A 543 11.22 -16.77 12.96
C PHE A 543 9.98 -17.58 13.33
N THR A 544 10.20 -18.88 13.57
CA THR A 544 9.19 -19.82 14.04
C THR A 544 9.82 -20.94 14.87
N VAL A 545 8.99 -21.87 15.32
CA VAL A 545 9.37 -23.07 16.07
C VAL A 545 9.45 -24.28 15.13
N ASP A 546 10.51 -25.06 15.25
CA ASP A 546 10.66 -26.34 14.54
C ASP A 546 10.10 -27.50 15.39
N PHE A 547 8.84 -27.85 15.17
CA PHE A 547 8.17 -28.95 15.89
C PHE A 547 8.63 -30.35 15.46
N LEU A 548 9.54 -30.50 14.49
CA LEU A 548 10.11 -31.80 14.14
C LEU A 548 11.25 -32.23 15.06
N GLN A 549 11.82 -31.28 15.81
CA GLN A 549 12.87 -31.56 16.78
C GLN A 549 12.30 -31.61 18.20
N ALA A 550 12.83 -32.52 19.02
CA ALA A 550 12.31 -32.78 20.35
C ALA A 550 12.40 -31.58 21.30
N ASP A 551 13.40 -30.71 21.09
CA ASP A 551 13.63 -29.48 21.85
C ASP A 551 12.91 -28.24 21.28
N LYS A 552 12.16 -28.41 20.18
CA LYS A 552 11.34 -27.36 19.54
C LYS A 552 12.13 -26.03 19.35
N PRO A 553 13.31 -26.04 18.70
CA PRO A 553 14.18 -24.88 18.63
C PRO A 553 13.60 -23.78 17.74
N GLN A 554 13.95 -22.53 18.03
CA GLN A 554 13.70 -21.40 17.15
C GLN A 554 14.52 -21.54 15.86
N THR A 555 13.90 -21.31 14.71
CA THR A 555 14.55 -21.28 13.39
C THR A 555 13.87 -20.25 12.50
N THR A 556 14.37 -20.02 11.27
CA THR A 556 13.67 -19.15 10.32
C THR A 556 12.46 -19.86 9.73
N ILE A 557 11.43 -19.11 9.33
CA ILE A 557 10.23 -19.69 8.69
C ILE A 557 10.59 -20.48 7.44
N TYR A 558 11.54 -19.98 6.64
CA TYR A 558 12.04 -20.66 5.45
C TYR A 558 12.66 -22.02 5.79
N GLU A 559 13.62 -22.07 6.72
CA GLU A 559 14.31 -23.32 7.10
C GLU A 559 13.36 -24.34 7.72
N ALA A 560 12.40 -23.91 8.56
CA ALA A 560 11.35 -24.79 9.07
C ALA A 560 10.53 -25.39 7.92
N SER A 561 10.11 -24.56 6.97
CA SER A 561 9.29 -24.98 5.84
C SER A 561 9.99 -26.04 4.96
N GLU A 562 11.30 -25.91 4.74
CA GLU A 562 12.08 -26.88 3.97
C GLU A 562 12.08 -28.26 4.67
N LYS A 563 12.24 -28.29 5.99
CA LYS A 563 12.21 -29.54 6.76
C LYS A 563 10.84 -30.20 6.72
N TYR A 564 9.75 -29.45 6.87
CA TYR A 564 8.40 -30.01 6.78
C TYR A 564 8.10 -30.57 5.38
N GLN A 565 8.50 -29.84 4.33
CA GLN A 565 8.34 -30.31 2.95
C GLN A 565 9.15 -31.58 2.68
N ALA A 566 10.39 -31.66 3.17
CA ALA A 566 11.21 -32.87 3.05
C ALA A 566 10.59 -34.10 3.75
N ASN A 567 9.75 -33.89 4.77
CA ASN A 567 9.00 -34.94 5.46
C ASN A 567 7.56 -35.13 4.95
N ASN A 568 7.17 -34.45 3.86
CA ASN A 568 5.82 -34.46 3.29
C ASN A 568 4.72 -34.04 4.29
N ILE A 569 5.02 -33.09 5.17
CA ILE A 569 4.08 -32.58 6.16
C ILE A 569 3.43 -31.30 5.62
N PRO A 570 2.10 -31.25 5.45
CA PRO A 570 1.42 -30.03 5.01
C PRO A 570 1.47 -28.96 6.11
N LEU A 571 1.38 -27.69 5.73
CA LEU A 571 1.45 -26.58 6.67
C LEU A 571 0.17 -25.76 6.73
N VAL A 572 -0.09 -25.18 7.90
CA VAL A 572 -1.20 -24.26 8.17
C VAL A 572 -0.67 -22.96 8.81
N ILE A 573 -1.33 -21.84 8.51
CA ILE A 573 -1.14 -20.57 9.22
C ILE A 573 -2.40 -20.27 10.03
N LEU A 574 -2.22 -19.86 11.28
CA LEU A 574 -3.28 -19.28 12.10
C LEU A 574 -3.08 -17.76 12.16
N ALA A 575 -4.14 -16.97 11.99
CA ALA A 575 -4.05 -15.52 12.02
C ALA A 575 -5.27 -14.86 12.70
N GLY A 576 -5.09 -13.62 13.17
CA GLY A 576 -6.17 -12.80 13.69
C GLY A 576 -7.00 -12.13 12.58
N LYS A 577 -7.46 -10.92 12.87
CA LYS A 577 -8.28 -10.08 11.98
C LYS A 577 -7.44 -9.41 10.90
N GLU A 578 -8.08 -9.07 9.79
CA GLU A 578 -7.50 -8.27 8.69
C GLU A 578 -6.22 -8.88 8.11
N TYR A 579 -6.16 -10.22 8.05
CA TYR A 579 -5.01 -10.93 7.50
C TYR A 579 -4.82 -10.60 6.02
N GLY A 580 -3.62 -10.13 5.68
CA GLY A 580 -3.25 -9.74 4.32
C GLY A 580 -3.62 -8.32 3.92
N SER A 581 -3.69 -7.38 4.87
CA SER A 581 -3.96 -5.98 4.58
C SER A 581 -2.86 -5.29 3.73
N GLY A 582 -3.22 -4.26 2.99
CA GLY A 582 -2.28 -3.42 2.24
C GLY A 582 -2.11 -3.77 0.75
N SER A 583 -0.87 -4.09 0.35
CA SER A 583 -0.46 -4.17 -1.06
C SER A 583 -1.10 -5.35 -1.78
N SER A 584 -1.35 -5.19 -3.10
CA SER A 584 -1.92 -6.24 -3.94
C SER A 584 -0.95 -7.39 -4.30
N ARG A 585 0.30 -7.35 -3.81
CA ARG A 585 1.38 -8.27 -4.21
C ARG A 585 0.96 -9.74 -4.06
N ASP A 586 0.91 -10.45 -5.18
CA ASP A 586 0.57 -11.88 -5.20
C ASP A 586 1.69 -12.76 -4.62
N TRP A 587 2.91 -12.24 -4.48
CA TRP A 587 4.00 -12.91 -3.77
C TRP A 587 3.67 -13.23 -2.30
N ALA A 588 2.74 -12.50 -1.67
CA ALA A 588 2.23 -12.88 -0.36
C ALA A 588 1.43 -14.20 -0.38
N ALA A 589 0.89 -14.62 -1.53
CA ALA A 589 0.25 -15.92 -1.70
C ALA A 589 1.19 -16.94 -2.37
N LYS A 590 1.94 -16.54 -3.41
CA LYS A 590 2.94 -17.41 -4.07
C LYS A 590 3.96 -17.92 -3.07
N GLY A 591 4.49 -17.02 -2.23
CA GLY A 591 5.42 -17.35 -1.16
C GLY A 591 4.82 -18.35 -0.17
N THR A 592 3.63 -18.04 0.37
CA THR A 592 2.88 -18.91 1.29
C THR A 592 2.67 -20.31 0.72
N ALA A 593 2.21 -20.41 -0.54
CA ALA A 593 2.02 -21.70 -1.21
C ALA A 593 3.35 -22.45 -1.42
N LEU A 594 4.42 -21.77 -1.82
CA LEU A 594 5.74 -22.35 -2.07
C LEU A 594 6.51 -22.72 -0.80
N LEU A 595 6.15 -22.15 0.36
CA LEU A 595 6.58 -22.66 1.67
C LEU A 595 5.88 -23.97 2.04
N GLY A 596 4.89 -24.44 1.28
CA GLY A 596 4.16 -25.69 1.54
C GLY A 596 2.87 -25.50 2.36
N VAL A 597 2.44 -24.26 2.59
CA VAL A 597 1.17 -23.97 3.27
C VAL A 597 -0.01 -24.37 2.39
N LYS A 598 -0.93 -25.16 2.95
CA LYS A 598 -2.14 -25.64 2.28
C LYS A 598 -3.41 -24.94 2.77
N VAL A 599 -3.40 -24.44 4.00
CA VAL A 599 -4.54 -23.80 4.65
C VAL A 599 -4.08 -22.54 5.39
N VAL A 600 -4.89 -21.49 5.32
CA VAL A 600 -4.82 -20.38 6.28
C VAL A 600 -6.14 -20.36 7.04
N ILE A 601 -6.09 -20.24 8.37
CA ILE A 601 -7.27 -20.07 9.22
C ILE A 601 -7.14 -18.71 9.92
N ALA A 602 -7.99 -17.76 9.55
CA ALA A 602 -7.94 -16.39 10.07
C ALA A 602 -9.28 -15.96 10.67
N GLU A 603 -9.29 -14.96 11.54
CA GLU A 603 -10.57 -14.36 11.96
C GLU A 603 -11.22 -13.60 10.80
N SER A 604 -10.42 -12.85 10.04
CA SER A 604 -10.88 -12.18 8.82
C SER A 604 -9.74 -11.93 7.83
N TYR A 605 -10.11 -11.76 6.56
CA TYR A 605 -9.17 -11.52 5.46
C TYR A 605 -9.45 -10.19 4.78
N GLU A 606 -8.40 -9.57 4.29
CA GLU A 606 -8.49 -8.51 3.30
C GLU A 606 -8.67 -9.09 1.88
N ARG A 607 -9.49 -8.41 1.08
CA ARG A 607 -10.13 -8.98 -0.13
C ARG A 607 -9.12 -9.44 -1.19
N ILE A 608 -8.06 -8.66 -1.47
CA ILE A 608 -7.03 -9.02 -2.46
C ILE A 608 -6.29 -10.28 -2.02
N HIS A 609 -5.87 -10.33 -0.75
CA HIS A 609 -5.03 -11.41 -0.27
C HIS A 609 -5.75 -12.74 -0.26
N ARG A 610 -7.01 -12.77 0.20
CA ARG A 610 -7.87 -13.97 0.12
C ARG A 610 -7.96 -14.52 -1.31
N SER A 611 -8.20 -13.64 -2.28
CA SER A 611 -8.33 -14.02 -3.69
C SER A 611 -7.00 -14.55 -4.25
N ASN A 612 -5.87 -13.94 -3.87
CA ASN A 612 -4.53 -14.41 -4.23
C ASN A 612 -4.22 -15.80 -3.62
N LEU A 613 -4.62 -16.08 -2.38
CA LEU A 613 -4.44 -17.40 -1.76
C LEU A 613 -5.13 -18.49 -2.56
N ILE A 614 -6.41 -18.27 -2.93
CA ILE A 614 -7.18 -19.20 -3.77
C ILE A 614 -6.54 -19.37 -5.14
N GLY A 615 -6.11 -18.26 -5.76
CA GLY A 615 -5.45 -18.29 -7.06
C GLY A 615 -4.11 -19.05 -7.05
N MET A 616 -3.53 -19.30 -5.88
CA MET A 616 -2.36 -20.15 -5.67
C MET A 616 -2.68 -21.54 -5.08
N GLY A 617 -3.96 -21.90 -4.95
CA GLY A 617 -4.40 -23.20 -4.43
C GLY A 617 -4.29 -23.36 -2.90
N VAL A 618 -4.15 -22.26 -2.15
CA VAL A 618 -4.18 -22.27 -0.68
C VAL A 618 -5.62 -22.05 -0.22
N LEU A 619 -6.12 -22.90 0.69
CA LEU A 619 -7.50 -22.83 1.18
C LEU A 619 -7.65 -21.76 2.28
N PRO A 620 -8.38 -20.66 2.05
CA PRO A 620 -8.69 -19.70 3.11
C PRO A 620 -9.90 -20.18 3.91
N LEU A 621 -9.70 -20.42 5.20
CA LEU A 621 -10.75 -20.71 6.18
C LEU A 621 -10.87 -19.56 7.16
N GLN A 622 -12.05 -19.40 7.72
CA GLN A 622 -12.27 -18.52 8.87
C GLN A 622 -12.52 -19.29 10.15
N PHE A 623 -12.20 -18.69 11.29
CA PHE A 623 -12.76 -19.14 12.56
C PHE A 623 -14.29 -18.92 12.58
N PRO A 624 -15.05 -19.73 13.32
CA PRO A 624 -16.47 -19.48 13.55
C PRO A 624 -16.68 -18.07 14.13
N VAL A 625 -17.84 -17.48 13.86
CA VAL A 625 -18.16 -16.12 14.35
C VAL A 625 -17.98 -16.04 15.87
N GLY A 626 -17.16 -15.08 16.32
CA GLY A 626 -16.86 -14.86 17.73
C GLY A 626 -15.80 -15.80 18.32
N GLN A 627 -15.22 -16.70 17.52
CA GLN A 627 -14.12 -17.56 17.94
C GLN A 627 -12.78 -17.12 17.34
N THR A 628 -11.71 -17.40 18.06
CA THR A 628 -10.32 -17.10 17.71
C THR A 628 -9.46 -18.33 18.01
N ALA A 629 -8.19 -18.30 17.60
CA ALA A 629 -7.23 -19.33 18.02
C ALA A 629 -7.13 -19.43 19.56
N GLU A 630 -7.18 -18.29 20.25
CA GLU A 630 -7.13 -18.22 21.71
C GLU A 630 -8.40 -18.78 22.36
N SER A 631 -9.59 -18.38 21.90
CA SER A 631 -10.85 -18.85 22.49
C SER A 631 -11.06 -20.35 22.32
N LEU A 632 -10.46 -20.94 21.28
CA LEU A 632 -10.46 -22.38 21.00
C LEU A 632 -9.33 -23.13 21.72
N GLY A 633 -8.45 -22.42 22.45
CA GLY A 633 -7.32 -23.01 23.16
C GLY A 633 -6.24 -23.60 22.24
N LEU A 634 -6.15 -23.12 20.99
CA LEU A 634 -5.17 -23.54 20.00
C LEU A 634 -3.82 -22.89 20.33
N THR A 635 -2.84 -23.69 20.74
CA THR A 635 -1.51 -23.18 21.09
C THR A 635 -0.64 -22.97 19.85
N GLY A 636 -0.88 -23.79 18.82
CA GLY A 636 -0.05 -23.89 17.61
C GLY A 636 0.80 -25.16 17.59
N GLU A 637 0.87 -25.90 18.69
CA GLU A 637 1.61 -27.18 18.76
C GLU A 637 0.81 -28.36 18.19
N GLU A 638 -0.48 -28.15 17.93
CA GLU A 638 -1.38 -29.17 17.42
C GLU A 638 -1.01 -29.60 15.99
N SER A 639 -1.49 -30.79 15.61
CA SER A 639 -1.64 -31.19 14.21
C SER A 639 -3.07 -30.95 13.75
N PHE A 640 -3.24 -30.40 12.55
CA PHE A 640 -4.54 -29.99 12.01
C PHE A 640 -5.00 -30.92 10.89
N THR A 641 -6.25 -31.36 10.95
CA THR A 641 -6.91 -32.10 9.89
C THR A 641 -8.16 -31.34 9.44
N VAL A 642 -8.31 -31.12 8.14
CA VAL A 642 -9.45 -30.42 7.51
C VAL A 642 -10.18 -31.40 6.61
N LYS A 643 -11.43 -31.71 6.95
CA LYS A 643 -12.29 -32.70 6.26
C LYS A 643 -13.49 -32.05 5.58
N GLY A 644 -13.93 -32.66 4.47
CA GLY A 644 -15.11 -32.22 3.71
C GLY A 644 -14.79 -31.30 2.54
N VAL A 645 -13.50 -31.04 2.26
CA VAL A 645 -13.07 -30.22 1.12
C VAL A 645 -13.30 -30.98 -0.20
N THR A 646 -13.27 -32.32 -0.15
CA THR A 646 -13.46 -33.21 -1.32
C THR A 646 -14.79 -33.03 -2.07
N VAL A 647 -15.81 -32.47 -1.43
CA VAL A 647 -17.12 -32.17 -2.05
C VAL A 647 -16.98 -31.20 -3.23
N LEU A 648 -15.90 -30.41 -3.29
CA LEU A 648 -15.57 -29.58 -4.46
C LEU A 648 -15.45 -30.40 -5.76
N ASN A 649 -15.03 -31.66 -5.68
CA ASN A 649 -14.93 -32.52 -6.86
C ASN A 649 -16.29 -32.80 -7.50
N ASP A 650 -17.38 -32.70 -6.73
CA ASP A 650 -18.76 -32.88 -7.19
C ASP A 650 -19.38 -31.58 -7.73
N GLY A 651 -18.59 -30.51 -7.85
CA GLY A 651 -19.05 -29.19 -8.30
C GLY A 651 -19.78 -28.39 -7.23
N VAL A 652 -19.70 -28.81 -5.97
CA VAL A 652 -20.34 -28.13 -4.83
C VAL A 652 -19.28 -27.47 -3.95
N THR A 653 -19.39 -26.16 -3.75
CA THR A 653 -18.53 -25.44 -2.79
C THR A 653 -19.11 -25.60 -1.38
N PRO A 654 -18.40 -26.25 -0.44
CA PRO A 654 -18.87 -26.38 0.93
C PRO A 654 -18.89 -25.00 1.60
N LYS A 655 -19.95 -24.69 2.36
CA LYS A 655 -20.02 -23.44 3.15
C LYS A 655 -19.07 -23.49 4.35
N THR A 656 -18.91 -24.66 4.93
CA THR A 656 -18.03 -24.94 6.07
C THR A 656 -17.35 -26.28 5.90
N VAL A 657 -16.22 -26.47 6.56
CA VAL A 657 -15.47 -27.72 6.64
C VAL A 657 -15.15 -28.05 8.10
N ASP A 658 -14.99 -29.33 8.42
CA ASP A 658 -14.65 -29.78 9.76
C ASP A 658 -13.14 -29.68 9.98
N VAL A 659 -12.74 -29.02 11.05
CA VAL A 659 -11.33 -28.88 11.46
C VAL A 659 -11.13 -29.57 12.81
N GLU A 660 -10.16 -30.48 12.85
CA GLU A 660 -9.70 -31.16 14.07
C GLU A 660 -8.25 -30.76 14.35
N ALA A 661 -8.00 -30.19 15.52
CA ALA A 661 -6.67 -29.87 16.03
C ALA A 661 -6.33 -30.83 17.18
N VAL A 662 -5.27 -31.63 17.02
CA VAL A 662 -4.87 -32.68 17.95
C VAL A 662 -3.52 -32.35 18.59
N LYS A 663 -3.49 -32.27 19.93
CA LYS A 663 -2.28 -32.07 20.73
C LYS A 663 -1.46 -33.36 20.85
N GLU A 664 -0.19 -33.24 21.25
CA GLU A 664 0.70 -34.40 21.47
C GLU A 664 0.18 -35.34 22.56
N ASN A 665 -0.56 -34.82 23.55
CA ASN A 665 -1.19 -35.62 24.60
C ASN A 665 -2.50 -36.32 24.17
N GLY A 666 -2.95 -36.11 22.93
CA GLY A 666 -4.19 -36.68 22.37
C GLY A 666 -5.44 -35.83 22.57
N ASP A 667 -5.35 -34.68 23.26
CA ASP A 667 -6.49 -33.76 23.39
C ASP A 667 -6.89 -33.22 22.02
N VAL A 668 -8.20 -33.21 21.74
CA VAL A 668 -8.76 -32.79 20.46
C VAL A 668 -9.64 -31.56 20.64
N THR A 669 -9.35 -30.52 19.86
CA THR A 669 -10.25 -29.39 19.64
C THR A 669 -10.84 -29.52 18.25
N ALA A 670 -12.17 -29.55 18.14
CA ALA A 670 -12.86 -29.63 16.85
C ALA A 670 -13.79 -28.43 16.64
N PHE A 671 -13.84 -27.91 15.42
CA PHE A 671 -14.72 -26.80 15.05
C PHE A 671 -15.06 -26.83 13.55
N SER A 672 -16.20 -26.24 13.19
CA SER A 672 -16.66 -26.10 11.80
C SER A 672 -16.22 -24.74 11.26
N ALA A 673 -15.24 -24.71 10.36
CA ALA A 673 -14.65 -23.48 9.81
C ALA A 673 -15.36 -23.05 8.52
N PRO A 674 -15.84 -21.79 8.41
CA PRO A 674 -16.32 -21.25 7.13
C PRO A 674 -15.25 -21.27 6.04
N VAL A 675 -15.64 -21.74 4.85
CA VAL A 675 -14.78 -21.75 3.66
C VAL A 675 -14.92 -20.43 2.93
N ARG A 676 -13.80 -19.80 2.59
CA ARG A 676 -13.78 -18.49 1.92
C ARG A 676 -13.46 -18.55 0.44
N ILE A 677 -14.05 -19.53 -0.22
CA ILE A 677 -14.23 -19.59 -1.68
C ILE A 677 -15.61 -18.98 -1.94
N ASP A 678 -15.62 -17.73 -2.42
CA ASP A 678 -16.80 -16.88 -2.39
C ASP A 678 -17.57 -16.90 -3.72
N THR A 679 -16.95 -17.36 -4.81
CA THR A 679 -17.56 -17.40 -6.15
C THR A 679 -17.36 -18.75 -6.86
N PRO A 680 -18.22 -19.11 -7.84
CA PRO A 680 -18.02 -20.30 -8.65
C PRO A 680 -16.67 -20.33 -9.39
N GLY A 681 -16.23 -19.19 -9.94
CA GLY A 681 -14.93 -19.10 -10.62
C GLY A 681 -13.76 -19.37 -9.67
N GLU A 682 -13.84 -18.92 -8.43
CA GLU A 682 -12.82 -19.25 -7.41
C GLU A 682 -12.80 -20.74 -7.06
N ALA A 683 -13.96 -21.40 -7.04
CA ALA A 683 -14.03 -22.84 -6.85
C ALA A 683 -13.34 -23.58 -8.00
N ASP A 684 -13.50 -23.11 -9.23
CA ASP A 684 -12.81 -23.66 -10.41
C ASP A 684 -11.30 -23.48 -10.31
N TYR A 685 -10.83 -22.29 -9.89
CA TYR A 685 -9.41 -22.03 -9.68
C TYR A 685 -8.83 -23.00 -8.66
N TYR A 686 -9.50 -23.18 -7.51
CA TYR A 686 -9.04 -24.09 -6.47
C TYR A 686 -9.01 -25.55 -6.95
N ARG A 687 -10.06 -26.03 -7.64
CA ARG A 687 -10.11 -27.39 -8.21
C ARG A 687 -8.99 -27.64 -9.22
N HIS A 688 -8.51 -26.59 -9.90
CA HIS A 688 -7.41 -26.68 -10.85
C HIS A 688 -6.03 -26.52 -10.21
N GLY A 689 -5.95 -26.31 -8.89
CA GLY A 689 -4.70 -26.07 -8.15
C GLY A 689 -4.17 -24.64 -8.29
N GLY A 690 -4.96 -23.72 -8.85
CA GLY A 690 -4.63 -22.31 -9.02
C GLY A 690 -5.24 -21.70 -10.29
N ILE A 691 -5.32 -20.36 -10.31
CA ILE A 691 -5.93 -19.60 -11.42
C ILE A 691 -5.15 -19.77 -12.73
N MET A 692 -3.82 -19.75 -12.67
CA MET A 692 -3.00 -19.88 -13.88
C MET A 692 -3.06 -21.30 -14.46
N GLN A 693 -3.14 -22.32 -13.60
CA GLN A 693 -3.37 -23.70 -14.00
C GLN A 693 -4.74 -23.89 -14.64
N PHE A 694 -5.78 -23.20 -14.12
CA PHE A 694 -7.09 -23.14 -14.75
C PHE A 694 -7.01 -22.52 -16.14
N VAL A 695 -6.50 -21.29 -16.24
CA VAL A 695 -6.39 -20.54 -17.50
C VAL A 695 -5.63 -21.33 -18.56
N LEU A 696 -4.47 -21.91 -18.21
CA LEU A 696 -3.66 -22.68 -19.16
C LEU A 696 -4.39 -23.90 -19.70
N ARG A 697 -5.16 -24.62 -18.85
CA ARG A 697 -5.99 -25.74 -19.32
C ARG A 697 -7.11 -25.27 -20.23
N SER A 698 -7.80 -24.19 -19.86
CA SER A 698 -8.89 -23.61 -20.67
C SER A 698 -8.41 -23.16 -22.06
N LEU A 699 -7.19 -22.61 -22.16
CA LEU A 699 -6.58 -22.22 -23.43
C LEU A 699 -6.20 -23.41 -24.33
N LEU A 700 -6.05 -24.62 -23.78
CA LEU A 700 -5.81 -25.83 -24.57
C LEU A 700 -7.11 -26.46 -25.10
N GLU A 701 -8.26 -26.02 -24.59
CA GLU A 701 -9.59 -26.48 -25.00
C GLU A 701 -10.26 -25.53 -26.00
N ALA A 702 -9.87 -24.25 -25.99
CA ALA A 702 -10.26 -23.20 -26.95
C ALA A 702 -9.49 -23.33 -28.27
#